data_AF-A0A7X3V8T4-F1
#
_entry.id   AF-A0A7X3V8T4-F1
#
_cell.length_a   1.000
_cell.length_b   1.000
_cell.length_c   1.000
_cell.angle_alpha   90.00
_cell.angle_beta   90.00
_cell.angle_gamma   90.00
#
_symmetry.space_group_name_H-M   'P 1'
#
loop_
_entity.id
_entity.type
_entity.pdbx_description
1 polymer ?
#
loop_
_entity_poly.entity_id
_entity_poly.type
_entity_poly.pdbx_seq_one_letter_code
_entity_poly.pdbx_strand_id
1 'polypeptide(L)'
;MTIWIRRAGAVLLGLVFLLALFLVLAGLAANATIARPGFVSDQLEEADAYQFVLDDLVPALLEDAWQLEPDEFGLEFEANPLAASGLTPEQVAGAIRRAIPPEDLEALVSPAIEGAMDYVIGREEEVAIRVDAAPHLDALVRELTTLSRETGAYERLLERELTPVFGRWVDEGLPPGGEDSAWVAILRGASGEEGGSLARVFTHVATSEWMASQVEGAANAGVDYAVARSDTLAIRIGFDQAGVEQAAAEIAAVITEADAFDVAYTNVVEPATRESIPEVSTLPYGVVLTRNEVVEAVRDAVAGDWLDAQAAVLAADVAAYATGQTDAFVTTFDLAAAKPEAWHALTAIATTSLRQALRDLPECATAAENEAARAALERELPSCIPWDVPPADIVAIAVPAIATAIDETVLDRIPDLVTYSEQDLRGNLERDGGPDALLALDEIRELFRDGWTYTDDDLRADLDDEDAFDLIQDARLALSTGYVLQASDEPPEGLEEGLDEVRDAIALGAGDLWIPALIAAALLLLIGFLGGRIWRGRFAWAAGVLLLSAAVLAVLFWTVAQSVSDGALDDIREEVALDSDSQFPNTSEALADKLVDVAASAVDDVAGNIARNALILAIVGAVGVIVAVFWGRIGAALGRDQL
;
A
#
# COMPACT_ATOMS: atom_id res chain seq x y z
N MET A 1 4.67 -85.43 -20.93
CA MET A 1 3.75 -84.28 -20.75
C MET A 1 3.82 -83.65 -19.36
N THR A 2 3.77 -84.42 -18.26
CA THR A 2 3.75 -83.90 -16.87
C THR A 2 4.95 -83.02 -16.45
N ILE A 3 6.13 -83.21 -17.06
CA ILE A 3 7.34 -82.41 -16.77
C ILE A 3 7.24 -80.99 -17.34
N TRP A 4 6.69 -80.86 -18.55
CA TRP A 4 6.52 -79.57 -19.24
C TRP A 4 5.45 -78.72 -18.54
N ILE A 5 4.34 -79.33 -18.12
CA ILE A 5 3.28 -78.64 -17.37
C ILE A 5 3.78 -78.12 -16.02
N ARG A 6 4.59 -78.91 -15.28
CA ARG A 6 5.19 -78.45 -14.01
C ARG A 6 6.18 -77.31 -14.18
N ARG A 7 6.98 -77.33 -15.25
CA ARG A 7 7.95 -76.25 -15.52
C ARG A 7 7.25 -74.98 -16.03
N ALA A 8 6.23 -75.11 -16.86
CA ALA A 8 5.38 -73.99 -17.27
C ALA A 8 4.67 -73.35 -16.06
N GLY A 9 4.13 -74.17 -15.14
CA GLY A 9 3.54 -73.69 -13.89
C GLY A 9 4.54 -72.95 -12.98
N ALA A 10 5.79 -73.42 -12.89
CA ALA A 10 6.83 -72.75 -12.13
C ALA A 10 7.22 -71.37 -12.71
N VAL A 11 7.18 -71.22 -14.03
CA VAL A 11 7.45 -69.94 -14.71
C VAL A 11 6.30 -68.96 -14.48
N LEU A 12 5.03 -69.40 -14.58
CA LEU A 12 3.87 -68.56 -14.25
C LEU A 12 3.88 -68.11 -12.78
N LEU A 13 4.20 -69.02 -11.85
CA LEU A 13 4.41 -68.70 -10.45
C LEU A 13 5.59 -67.73 -10.24
N GLY A 14 6.62 -67.81 -11.08
CA GLY A 14 7.75 -66.87 -11.06
C GLY A 14 7.36 -65.44 -11.41
N LEU A 15 6.41 -65.25 -12.33
CA LEU A 15 5.85 -63.92 -12.63
C LEU A 15 5.02 -63.37 -11.47
N VAL A 16 4.20 -64.23 -10.84
CA VAL A 16 3.45 -63.85 -9.63
C VAL A 16 4.40 -63.53 -8.48
N PHE A 17 5.50 -64.28 -8.35
CA PHE A 17 6.55 -64.00 -7.38
C PHE A 17 7.27 -62.68 -7.68
N LEU A 18 7.55 -62.34 -8.94
CA LEU A 18 8.14 -61.06 -9.30
C LEU A 18 7.24 -59.90 -8.85
N LEU A 19 5.93 -60.00 -9.07
CA LEU A 19 4.96 -59.00 -8.62
C LEU A 19 4.89 -58.93 -7.08
N ALA A 20 4.84 -60.07 -6.40
CA ALA A 20 4.87 -60.11 -4.93
C ALA A 20 6.17 -59.54 -4.34
N LEU A 21 7.31 -59.82 -4.97
CA LEU A 21 8.61 -59.29 -4.60
C LEU A 21 8.68 -57.77 -4.82
N PHE A 22 8.13 -57.28 -5.92
CA PHE A 22 7.99 -55.85 -6.18
C PHE A 22 7.17 -55.19 -5.08
N LEU A 23 6.00 -55.72 -4.73
CA LEU A 23 5.16 -55.16 -3.66
C LEU A 23 5.88 -55.12 -2.30
N VAL A 24 6.65 -56.17 -1.96
CA VAL A 24 7.47 -56.19 -0.73
C VAL A 24 8.55 -55.10 -0.76
N LEU A 25 9.26 -54.95 -1.89
CA LEU A 25 10.31 -53.95 -2.02
C LEU A 25 9.76 -52.53 -2.07
N ALA A 26 8.62 -52.31 -2.74
CA ALA A 26 7.92 -51.05 -2.79
C ALA A 26 7.44 -50.64 -1.39
N GLY A 27 6.85 -51.57 -0.63
CA GLY A 27 6.44 -51.30 0.74
C GLY A 27 7.62 -51.01 1.68
N LEU A 28 8.73 -51.76 1.54
CA LEU A 28 9.97 -51.46 2.27
C LEU A 28 10.56 -50.10 1.90
N ALA A 29 10.49 -49.71 0.63
CA ALA A 29 10.97 -48.42 0.17
C ALA A 29 10.09 -47.29 0.72
N ALA A 30 8.77 -47.38 0.56
CA ALA A 30 7.80 -46.43 1.11
C ALA A 30 7.96 -46.24 2.62
N ASN A 31 8.18 -47.32 3.37
CA ASN A 31 8.41 -47.24 4.82
C ASN A 31 9.76 -46.60 5.19
N ALA A 32 10.78 -46.76 4.34
CA ALA A 32 12.13 -46.24 4.59
C ALA A 32 12.37 -44.82 4.05
N THR A 33 11.51 -44.32 3.14
CA THR A 33 11.56 -42.96 2.57
C THR A 33 10.39 -42.13 3.06
N ILE A 34 9.22 -42.23 2.42
CA ILE A 34 8.05 -41.38 2.65
C ILE A 34 7.56 -41.46 4.11
N ALA A 35 7.61 -42.66 4.72
CA ALA A 35 7.28 -42.85 6.13
C ALA A 35 8.50 -42.72 7.07
N ARG A 36 9.56 -42.02 6.68
CA ARG A 36 10.64 -41.64 7.60
C ARG A 36 10.36 -40.23 8.14
N PRO A 37 10.44 -40.00 9.47
CA PRO A 37 10.41 -38.65 10.03
C PRO A 37 11.49 -37.78 9.39
N GLY A 38 11.14 -36.53 9.03
CA GLY A 38 12.05 -35.57 8.41
C GLY A 38 12.34 -35.79 6.91
N PHE A 39 11.85 -36.85 6.27
CA PHE A 39 12.16 -37.12 4.86
C PHE A 39 11.83 -35.95 3.93
N VAL A 40 10.66 -35.31 4.09
CA VAL A 40 10.27 -34.18 3.24
C VAL A 40 11.17 -32.98 3.48
N SER A 41 11.47 -32.65 4.74
CA SER A 41 12.43 -31.59 5.09
C SER A 41 13.81 -31.85 4.49
N ASP A 42 14.30 -33.09 4.57
CA ASP A 42 15.59 -33.49 3.99
C ASP A 42 15.58 -33.34 2.45
N GLN A 43 14.47 -33.67 1.77
CA GLN A 43 14.36 -33.48 0.32
C GLN A 43 14.32 -32.00 -0.06
N LEU A 44 13.67 -31.17 0.74
CA LEU A 44 13.66 -29.72 0.53
C LEU A 44 15.05 -29.11 0.75
N GLU A 45 15.82 -29.60 1.73
CA GLU A 45 17.22 -29.22 1.94
C GLU A 45 18.11 -29.68 0.78
N GLU A 46 18.04 -30.96 0.40
CA GLU A 46 18.85 -31.52 -0.70
C GLU A 46 18.54 -30.87 -2.05
N ALA A 47 17.30 -30.41 -2.23
CA ALA A 47 16.88 -29.65 -3.41
C ALA A 47 17.18 -28.14 -3.30
N ASP A 48 17.85 -27.64 -2.26
CA ASP A 48 18.08 -26.20 -2.03
C ASP A 48 16.78 -25.37 -2.08
N ALA A 49 15.66 -25.91 -1.59
CA ALA A 49 14.34 -25.30 -1.74
C ALA A 49 14.21 -23.96 -1.01
N TYR A 50 14.74 -23.85 0.21
CA TYR A 50 14.70 -22.62 0.99
C TYR A 50 15.54 -21.51 0.35
N GLN A 51 16.68 -21.87 -0.23
CA GLN A 51 17.50 -20.92 -0.98
C GLN A 51 16.78 -20.48 -2.25
N PHE A 52 16.21 -21.42 -3.01
CA PHE A 52 15.41 -21.12 -4.20
C PHE A 52 14.26 -20.13 -3.91
N VAL A 53 13.55 -20.30 -2.79
CA VAL A 53 12.47 -19.37 -2.42
C VAL A 53 12.98 -17.93 -2.36
N LEU A 54 14.15 -17.70 -1.76
CA LEU A 54 14.71 -16.36 -1.58
C LEU A 54 15.52 -15.85 -2.77
N ASP A 55 16.13 -16.75 -3.55
CA ASP A 55 17.06 -16.41 -4.63
C ASP A 55 16.42 -16.38 -6.02
N ASP A 56 15.33 -17.10 -6.22
CA ASP A 56 14.66 -17.24 -7.52
C ASP A 56 13.17 -16.85 -7.43
N LEU A 57 12.42 -17.41 -6.47
CA LEU A 57 10.96 -17.20 -6.39
C LEU A 57 10.59 -15.78 -5.95
N VAL A 58 11.20 -15.25 -4.88
CA VAL A 58 10.95 -13.88 -4.41
C VAL A 58 11.31 -12.84 -5.49
N PRO A 59 12.47 -12.91 -6.16
CA PRO A 59 12.76 -12.04 -7.30
C PRO A 59 11.72 -12.15 -8.42
N ALA A 60 11.32 -13.36 -8.84
CA ALA A 60 10.30 -13.54 -9.87
C ALA A 60 8.95 -12.91 -9.48
N LEU A 61 8.53 -13.09 -8.22
CA LEU A 61 7.32 -12.47 -7.67
C LEU A 61 7.40 -10.94 -7.71
N LEU A 62 8.55 -10.38 -7.34
CA LEU A 62 8.75 -8.93 -7.38
C LEU A 62 8.82 -8.40 -8.82
N GLU A 63 9.41 -9.14 -9.76
CA GLU A 63 9.43 -8.77 -11.18
C GLU A 63 8.02 -8.72 -11.79
N ASP A 64 7.16 -9.68 -11.43
CA ASP A 64 5.75 -9.69 -11.81
C ASP A 64 4.99 -8.54 -11.12
N ALA A 65 5.22 -8.32 -9.81
CA ALA A 65 4.57 -7.23 -9.06
C ALA A 65 4.92 -5.82 -9.60
N TRP A 66 6.13 -5.63 -10.14
CA TRP A 66 6.55 -4.39 -10.79
C TRP A 66 5.85 -4.15 -12.15
N GLN A 67 5.23 -5.19 -12.72
CA GLN A 67 4.52 -5.13 -14.00
C GLN A 67 3.00 -4.95 -13.84
N LEU A 68 2.48 -5.02 -12.61
CA LEU A 68 1.07 -4.77 -12.32
C LEU A 68 0.65 -3.38 -12.79
N GLU A 69 -0.59 -3.29 -13.28
CA GLU A 69 -1.19 -2.03 -13.71
C GLU A 69 -1.43 -1.11 -12.50
N PRO A 70 -1.35 0.23 -12.64
CA PRO A 70 -1.45 1.14 -11.50
C PRO A 70 -2.78 1.10 -10.75
N ASP A 71 -3.88 0.74 -11.43
CA ASP A 71 -5.23 0.65 -10.89
C ASP A 71 -5.43 -0.50 -9.90
N GLU A 72 -4.57 -1.53 -9.96
CA GLU A 72 -4.54 -2.63 -8.99
C GLU A 72 -4.14 -2.16 -7.56
N PHE A 73 -3.67 -0.92 -7.39
CA PHE A 73 -3.24 -0.37 -6.11
C PHE A 73 -4.28 0.55 -5.43
N GLY A 74 -5.50 0.62 -5.95
CA GLY A 74 -6.64 1.30 -5.31
C GLY A 74 -6.63 2.84 -5.34
N LEU A 75 -5.55 3.47 -5.82
CA LEU A 75 -5.45 4.90 -6.07
C LEU A 75 -5.16 5.16 -7.56
N GLU A 76 -5.59 6.32 -8.07
CA GLU A 76 -5.30 6.75 -9.44
C GLU A 76 -3.83 7.18 -9.60
N PHE A 77 -2.90 6.24 -9.45
CA PHE A 77 -1.48 6.46 -9.67
C PHE A 77 -1.17 6.62 -11.16
N GLU A 78 -0.13 7.39 -11.49
CA GLU A 78 0.31 7.57 -12.87
C GLU A 78 1.15 6.38 -13.35
N ALA A 79 1.81 5.71 -12.41
CA ALA A 79 2.60 4.51 -12.64
C ALA A 79 2.49 3.55 -11.46
N ASN A 80 2.93 2.30 -11.67
CA ASN A 80 3.06 1.33 -10.59
C ASN A 80 3.94 1.92 -9.46
N PRO A 81 3.45 2.02 -8.21
CA PRO A 81 4.16 2.69 -7.13
C PRO A 81 5.49 1.99 -6.79
N LEU A 82 5.59 0.68 -6.96
CA LEU A 82 6.84 -0.05 -6.75
C LEU A 82 7.89 0.38 -7.78
N ALA A 83 7.49 0.53 -9.04
CA ALA A 83 8.36 1.05 -10.10
C ALA A 83 8.68 2.54 -9.92
N ALA A 84 7.70 3.36 -9.53
CA ALA A 84 7.85 4.81 -9.31
C ALA A 84 8.74 5.15 -8.11
N SER A 85 8.75 4.28 -7.10
CA SER A 85 9.69 4.36 -5.97
C SER A 85 11.15 4.31 -6.42
N GLY A 86 11.40 3.72 -7.60
CA GLY A 86 12.70 3.43 -8.21
C GLY A 86 13.59 2.53 -7.37
N LEU A 87 12.97 1.70 -6.53
CA LEU A 87 13.55 0.45 -6.04
C LEU A 87 13.53 -0.56 -7.20
N THR A 88 14.51 -1.48 -7.20
CA THR A 88 14.50 -2.62 -8.12
C THR A 88 14.08 -3.91 -7.41
N PRO A 89 13.50 -4.89 -8.13
CA PRO A 89 13.18 -6.21 -7.57
C PRO A 89 14.37 -6.83 -6.82
N GLU A 90 15.59 -6.71 -7.34
CA GLU A 90 16.79 -7.29 -6.70
C GLU A 90 17.18 -6.57 -5.41
N GLN A 91 16.94 -5.26 -5.30
CA GLN A 91 17.18 -4.52 -4.06
C GLN A 91 16.22 -4.97 -2.96
N VAL A 92 14.94 -5.13 -3.30
CA VAL A 92 13.89 -5.57 -2.37
C VAL A 92 14.09 -7.04 -1.99
N ALA A 93 14.35 -7.93 -2.96
CA ALA A 93 14.72 -9.31 -2.69
C ALA A 93 15.97 -9.42 -1.79
N GLY A 94 16.97 -8.58 -2.04
CA GLY A 94 18.17 -8.50 -1.21
C GLY A 94 17.88 -8.04 0.23
N ALA A 95 16.90 -7.17 0.44
CA ALA A 95 16.44 -6.76 1.77
C ALA A 95 15.66 -7.88 2.46
N ILE A 96 14.76 -8.56 1.75
CA ILE A 96 14.03 -9.73 2.25
C ILE A 96 15.01 -10.81 2.71
N ARG A 97 16.02 -11.14 1.90
CA ARG A 97 17.06 -12.13 2.24
C ARG A 97 17.87 -11.76 3.49
N ARG A 98 18.11 -10.46 3.74
CA ARG A 98 18.80 -10.01 4.96
C ARG A 98 17.90 -10.10 6.19
N ALA A 99 16.60 -9.88 6.01
CA ALA A 99 15.61 -10.00 7.08
C ALA A 99 15.31 -11.46 7.44
N ILE A 100 15.28 -12.33 6.44
CA ILE A 100 14.99 -13.76 6.58
C ILE A 100 16.02 -14.54 5.76
N PRO A 101 17.18 -14.87 6.35
CA PRO A 101 18.15 -15.79 5.76
C PRO A 101 17.53 -17.18 5.46
N PRO A 102 18.07 -17.93 4.48
CA PRO A 102 17.57 -19.28 4.16
C PRO A 102 17.50 -20.22 5.37
N GLU A 103 18.48 -20.15 6.27
CA GLU A 103 18.51 -20.96 7.50
C GLU A 103 17.39 -20.61 8.49
N ASP A 104 16.98 -19.35 8.54
CA ASP A 104 15.89 -18.88 9.39
C ASP A 104 14.53 -19.25 8.77
N LEU A 105 14.41 -19.17 7.43
CA LEU A 105 13.23 -19.65 6.71
C LEU A 105 13.02 -21.16 6.92
N GLU A 106 14.09 -21.95 6.84
CA GLU A 106 14.06 -23.38 7.14
C GLU A 106 13.62 -23.62 8.60
N ALA A 107 14.23 -22.93 9.57
CA ALA A 107 13.88 -23.08 10.98
C ALA A 107 12.42 -22.70 11.27
N LEU A 108 11.86 -21.76 10.50
CA LEU A 108 10.50 -21.28 10.62
C LEU A 108 9.47 -22.28 10.06
N VAL A 109 9.80 -22.92 8.93
CA VAL A 109 8.84 -23.73 8.14
C VAL A 109 9.00 -25.23 8.37
N SER A 110 10.22 -25.73 8.59
CA SER A 110 10.49 -27.18 8.77
C SER A 110 9.61 -27.84 9.86
N PRO A 111 9.42 -27.25 11.06
CA PRO A 111 8.56 -27.86 12.07
C PRO A 111 7.09 -27.98 11.63
N ALA A 112 6.60 -27.01 10.85
CA ALA A 112 5.25 -27.01 10.31
C ALA A 112 5.07 -28.13 9.26
N ILE A 113 6.05 -28.28 8.37
CA ILE A 113 6.07 -29.34 7.36
C ILE A 113 6.14 -30.71 8.02
N GLU A 114 7.01 -30.90 9.00
CA GLU A 114 7.14 -32.18 9.72
C GLU A 114 5.84 -32.58 10.42
N GLY A 115 5.23 -31.65 11.15
CA GLY A 115 3.94 -31.89 11.80
C GLY A 115 2.84 -32.21 10.80
N ALA A 116 2.76 -31.45 9.70
CA ALA A 116 1.78 -31.70 8.65
C ALA A 116 1.98 -33.09 8.04
N MET A 117 3.22 -33.50 7.79
CA MET A 117 3.54 -34.83 7.27
C MET A 117 3.21 -35.95 8.26
N ASP A 118 3.46 -35.77 9.56
CA ASP A 118 3.08 -36.74 10.60
C ASP A 118 1.56 -36.95 10.67
N TYR A 119 0.79 -35.87 10.50
CA TYR A 119 -0.67 -35.92 10.39
C TYR A 119 -1.15 -36.60 9.09
N VAL A 120 -0.53 -36.28 7.95
CA VAL A 120 -0.85 -36.91 6.65
C VAL A 120 -0.56 -38.42 6.71
N ILE A 121 0.57 -38.82 7.29
CA ILE A 121 0.98 -40.23 7.44
C ILE A 121 0.14 -40.97 8.51
N GLY A 122 -0.63 -40.26 9.33
CA GLY A 122 -1.48 -40.83 10.38
C GLY A 122 -0.69 -41.27 11.63
N ARG A 123 0.46 -40.63 11.90
CA ARG A 123 1.18 -40.82 13.17
C ARG A 123 0.55 -40.04 14.32
N GLU A 124 0.00 -38.87 14.00
CA GLU A 124 -0.71 -38.01 14.93
C GLU A 124 -2.13 -37.71 14.40
N GLU A 125 -3.10 -37.64 15.30
CA GLU A 125 -4.51 -37.32 14.98
C GLU A 125 -4.76 -35.80 14.94
N GLU A 126 -3.82 -35.01 15.49
CA GLU A 126 -3.87 -33.56 15.58
C GLU A 126 -2.47 -33.02 15.30
N VAL A 127 -2.35 -31.92 14.53
CA VAL A 127 -1.09 -31.19 14.35
C VAL A 127 -1.27 -29.73 14.72
N ALA A 128 -0.42 -29.25 15.63
CA ALA A 128 -0.31 -27.83 15.95
C ALA A 128 0.87 -27.21 15.19
N ILE A 129 0.55 -26.48 14.12
CA ILE A 129 1.51 -25.70 13.35
C ILE A 129 1.70 -24.35 14.04
N ARG A 130 2.92 -24.06 14.51
CA ARG A 130 3.24 -22.74 15.07
C ARG A 130 4.39 -22.12 14.31
N VAL A 131 4.15 -20.94 13.76
CA VAL A 131 5.12 -20.17 12.97
C VAL A 131 5.49 -18.92 13.76
N ASP A 132 6.72 -18.85 14.28
CA ASP A 132 7.22 -17.67 14.99
C ASP A 132 7.76 -16.62 14.00
N ALA A 133 6.84 -16.00 13.24
CA ALA A 133 7.18 -15.04 12.20
C ALA A 133 7.47 -13.63 12.74
N ALA A 134 7.10 -13.34 13.99
CA ALA A 134 7.14 -11.99 14.54
C ALA A 134 8.52 -11.31 14.47
N PRO A 135 9.63 -11.95 14.90
CA PRO A 135 10.97 -11.35 14.79
C PRO A 135 11.39 -11.08 13.33
N HIS A 136 10.95 -11.94 12.41
CA HIS A 136 11.27 -11.88 10.98
C HIS A 136 10.50 -10.77 10.29
N LEU A 137 9.23 -10.55 10.65
CA LEU A 137 8.42 -9.42 10.16
C LEU A 137 8.97 -8.09 10.69
N ASP A 138 9.38 -8.01 11.96
CA ASP A 138 10.04 -6.81 12.51
C ASP A 138 11.37 -6.51 11.78
N ALA A 139 12.14 -7.55 11.43
CA ALA A 139 13.38 -7.42 10.66
C ALA A 139 13.09 -6.97 9.21
N LEU A 140 12.04 -7.51 8.59
CA LEU A 140 11.64 -7.18 7.23
C LEU A 140 11.24 -5.71 7.11
N VAL A 141 10.36 -5.22 7.99
CA VAL A 141 9.96 -3.81 8.01
C VAL A 141 11.19 -2.92 8.18
N ARG A 142 12.12 -3.28 9.07
CA ARG A 142 13.34 -2.50 9.29
C ARG A 142 14.26 -2.47 8.07
N GLU A 143 14.49 -3.60 7.41
CA GLU A 143 15.35 -3.68 6.21
C GLU A 143 14.73 -2.91 5.03
N LEU A 144 13.43 -3.06 4.79
CA LEU A 144 12.72 -2.38 3.70
C LEU A 144 12.63 -0.86 3.91
N THR A 145 12.37 -0.41 5.14
CA THR A 145 12.31 1.02 5.47
C THR A 145 13.70 1.65 5.40
N THR A 146 14.75 0.94 5.86
CA THR A 146 16.14 1.36 5.68
C THR A 146 16.51 1.50 4.21
N LEU A 147 16.20 0.47 3.39
CA LEU A 147 16.42 0.51 1.95
C LEU A 147 15.68 1.68 1.29
N SER A 148 14.44 1.92 1.68
CA SER A 148 13.61 3.01 1.13
C SER A 148 14.20 4.38 1.47
N ARG A 149 14.74 4.57 2.68
CA ARG A 149 15.45 5.80 3.08
C ARG A 149 16.75 5.98 2.31
N GLU A 150 17.58 4.95 2.21
CA GLU A 150 18.90 5.02 1.57
C GLU A 150 18.82 5.28 0.06
N THR A 151 17.78 4.75 -0.58
CA THR A 151 17.54 4.97 -2.01
C THR A 151 16.77 6.26 -2.28
N GLY A 152 16.15 6.91 -1.29
CA GLY A 152 15.30 8.08 -1.51
C GLY A 152 13.97 7.72 -2.18
N ALA A 153 13.44 6.52 -1.93
CA ALA A 153 12.18 6.05 -2.49
C ALA A 153 10.99 6.95 -2.08
N TYR A 154 10.98 7.41 -0.82
CA TYR A 154 9.91 8.26 -0.29
C TYR A 154 9.84 9.63 -0.98
N GLU A 155 10.98 10.24 -1.29
CA GLU A 155 11.05 11.51 -2.02
C GLU A 155 10.47 11.36 -3.43
N ARG A 156 10.85 10.28 -4.13
CA ARG A 156 10.34 10.02 -5.49
C ARG A 156 8.85 9.74 -5.51
N LEU A 157 8.34 8.93 -4.58
CA LEU A 157 6.91 8.64 -4.48
C LEU A 157 6.11 9.91 -4.17
N LEU A 158 6.62 10.74 -3.26
CA LEU A 158 6.00 12.01 -2.92
C LEU A 158 5.89 12.93 -4.14
N GLU A 159 6.99 13.12 -4.87
CA GLU A 159 7.04 14.04 -6.02
C GLU A 159 6.26 13.51 -7.23
N ARG A 160 6.39 12.21 -7.53
CA ARG A 160 5.89 11.62 -8.78
C ARG A 160 4.46 11.11 -8.69
N GLU A 161 4.06 10.56 -7.56
CA GLU A 161 2.74 9.91 -7.42
C GLU A 161 1.82 10.72 -6.52
N LEU A 162 2.27 11.13 -5.34
CA LEU A 162 1.39 11.82 -4.39
C LEU A 162 1.11 13.27 -4.79
N THR A 163 2.12 14.04 -5.21
CA THR A 163 1.93 15.46 -5.57
C THR A 163 0.88 15.66 -6.67
N PRO A 164 0.86 14.88 -7.76
CA PRO A 164 -0.21 14.95 -8.76
C PRO A 164 -1.59 14.58 -8.20
N VAL A 165 -1.68 13.57 -7.33
CA VAL A 165 -2.94 13.17 -6.67
C VAL A 165 -3.49 14.32 -5.82
N PHE A 166 -2.64 14.96 -5.00
CA PHE A 166 -3.03 16.13 -4.21
C PHE A 166 -3.44 17.31 -5.09
N GLY A 167 -2.73 17.55 -6.20
CA GLY A 167 -3.10 18.58 -7.16
C GLY A 167 -4.52 18.39 -7.72
N ARG A 168 -4.88 17.16 -8.08
CA ARG A 168 -6.24 16.82 -8.56
C ARG A 168 -7.29 17.01 -7.47
N TRP A 169 -7.02 16.55 -6.25
CA TRP A 169 -7.93 16.74 -5.12
C TRP A 169 -8.18 18.23 -4.83
N VAL A 170 -7.15 19.08 -4.87
CA VAL A 170 -7.30 20.54 -4.74
C VAL A 170 -8.13 21.11 -5.89
N ASP A 171 -7.88 20.68 -7.13
CA ASP A 171 -8.60 21.16 -8.31
C ASP A 171 -10.09 20.78 -8.30
N GLU A 172 -10.43 19.62 -7.75
CA GLU A 172 -11.80 19.12 -7.56
C GLU A 172 -12.52 19.82 -6.41
N GLY A 173 -11.87 19.96 -5.25
CA GLY A 173 -12.45 20.60 -4.06
C GLY A 173 -12.56 22.12 -4.16
N LEU A 174 -11.68 22.77 -4.93
CA LEU A 174 -11.66 24.22 -5.17
C LEU A 174 -11.83 24.53 -6.67
N PRO A 175 -13.04 24.34 -7.23
CA PRO A 175 -13.29 24.56 -8.66
C PRO A 175 -13.01 26.03 -9.05
N PRO A 176 -12.65 26.31 -10.31
CA PRO A 176 -12.38 27.68 -10.74
C PRO A 176 -13.66 28.51 -10.61
N GLY A 177 -13.68 29.41 -9.62
CA GLY A 177 -14.75 30.36 -9.41
C GLY A 177 -14.80 31.43 -10.51
N GLY A 178 -15.85 32.23 -10.52
CA GLY A 178 -15.95 33.41 -11.39
C GLY A 178 -14.85 34.45 -11.11
N GLU A 179 -14.77 35.49 -11.94
CA GLU A 179 -13.76 36.58 -11.90
C GLU A 179 -13.63 37.30 -10.53
N ASP A 180 -14.56 37.07 -9.58
CA ASP A 180 -14.62 37.69 -8.25
C ASP A 180 -14.16 36.77 -7.08
N SER A 181 -13.59 35.60 -7.37
CA SER A 181 -13.32 34.54 -6.37
C SER A 181 -12.00 34.70 -5.59
N ALA A 182 -11.87 35.73 -4.76
CA ALA A 182 -10.61 36.04 -4.06
C ALA A 182 -10.05 34.87 -3.22
N TRP A 183 -10.84 34.25 -2.33
CA TRP A 183 -10.32 33.18 -1.46
C TRP A 183 -10.05 31.86 -2.20
N VAL A 184 -10.94 31.46 -3.11
CA VAL A 184 -10.77 30.23 -3.92
C VAL A 184 -9.55 30.39 -4.84
N ALA A 185 -9.39 31.54 -5.49
CA ALA A 185 -8.24 31.81 -6.36
C ALA A 185 -6.91 31.83 -5.59
N ILE A 186 -6.89 32.32 -4.34
CA ILE A 186 -5.68 32.38 -3.52
C ILE A 186 -5.24 30.98 -3.08
N LEU A 187 -6.19 30.20 -2.54
CA LEU A 187 -5.91 28.85 -2.05
C LEU A 187 -5.58 27.90 -3.21
N ARG A 188 -6.25 28.05 -4.35
CA ARG A 188 -5.94 27.28 -5.56
C ARG A 188 -4.61 27.73 -6.20
N GLY A 189 -4.29 29.02 -6.19
CA GLY A 189 -3.16 29.60 -6.92
C GLY A 189 -3.51 30.03 -8.35
N ALA A 190 -2.67 30.88 -8.95
CA ALA A 190 -2.90 31.40 -10.30
C ALA A 190 -2.81 30.30 -11.36
N SER A 191 -3.72 30.31 -12.34
CA SER A 191 -3.76 29.33 -13.42
C SER A 191 -2.43 29.32 -14.20
N GLY A 192 -1.67 28.23 -14.12
CA GLY A 192 -0.41 28.04 -14.87
C GLY A 192 0.86 27.90 -14.02
N GLU A 193 0.79 28.03 -12.70
CA GLU A 193 1.86 27.57 -11.80
C GLU A 193 1.73 26.07 -11.55
N GLU A 194 2.84 25.32 -11.62
CA GLU A 194 2.86 23.88 -11.30
C GLU A 194 2.42 23.68 -9.84
N GLY A 195 1.26 23.03 -9.63
CA GLY A 195 0.80 22.54 -8.33
C GLY A 195 -0.17 23.42 -7.53
N GLY A 196 -0.45 24.66 -7.92
CA GLY A 196 -1.33 25.52 -7.12
C GLY A 196 -0.81 25.83 -5.70
N SER A 197 -1.45 26.75 -4.98
CA SER A 197 -0.91 27.23 -3.68
C SER A 197 -1.02 26.18 -2.57
N LEU A 198 -2.15 25.48 -2.46
CA LEU A 198 -2.34 24.45 -1.44
C LEU A 198 -1.53 23.18 -1.67
N ALA A 199 -1.33 22.72 -2.92
CA ALA A 199 -0.45 21.56 -3.14
C ALA A 199 1.02 21.92 -2.88
N ARG A 200 1.41 23.19 -3.06
CA ARG A 200 2.72 23.70 -2.61
C ARG A 200 2.86 23.67 -1.08
N VAL A 201 1.83 24.09 -0.35
CA VAL A 201 1.78 23.96 1.12
C VAL A 201 1.97 22.49 1.50
N PHE A 202 1.18 21.60 0.87
CA PHE A 202 1.26 20.17 1.14
C PHE A 202 2.67 19.63 0.92
N THR A 203 3.32 19.91 -0.22
CA THR A 203 4.67 19.41 -0.52
C THR A 203 5.76 19.97 0.40
N HIS A 204 5.57 21.15 0.99
CA HIS A 204 6.50 21.69 1.99
C HIS A 204 6.36 21.01 3.36
N VAL A 205 5.15 20.55 3.71
CA VAL A 205 4.87 19.94 5.01
C VAL A 205 5.08 18.43 4.97
N ALA A 206 4.56 17.78 3.92
CA ALA A 206 4.66 16.35 3.68
C ALA A 206 6.03 15.96 3.12
N THR A 207 7.10 16.18 3.90
CA THR A 207 8.48 15.88 3.49
C THR A 207 8.74 14.37 3.34
N SER A 208 9.88 14.00 2.74
CA SER A 208 10.32 12.61 2.66
C SER A 208 10.54 11.98 4.05
N GLU A 209 10.92 12.78 5.05
CA GLU A 209 11.04 12.33 6.45
C GLU A 209 9.66 12.06 7.07
N TRP A 210 8.68 12.93 6.82
CA TRP A 210 7.29 12.70 7.21
C TRP A 210 6.75 11.41 6.58
N MET A 211 6.90 11.25 5.26
CA MET A 211 6.44 10.05 4.54
C MET A 211 7.09 8.78 5.09
N ALA A 212 8.39 8.81 5.37
CA ALA A 212 9.09 7.69 5.98
C ALA A 212 8.50 7.34 7.36
N SER A 213 8.21 8.34 8.19
CA SER A 213 7.57 8.13 9.50
C SER A 213 6.17 7.54 9.37
N GLN A 214 5.37 7.99 8.40
CA GLN A 214 4.02 7.47 8.19
C GLN A 214 4.05 6.02 7.72
N VAL A 215 4.89 5.69 6.73
CA VAL A 215 5.04 4.33 6.20
C VAL A 215 5.59 3.38 7.27
N GLU A 216 6.58 3.80 8.06
CA GLU A 216 7.09 3.00 9.17
C GLU A 216 6.04 2.77 10.25
N GLY A 217 5.27 3.80 10.60
CA GLY A 217 4.14 3.69 11.54
C GLY A 217 3.09 2.70 11.05
N ALA A 218 2.71 2.79 9.77
CA ALA A 218 1.76 1.90 9.13
C ALA A 218 2.26 0.45 9.07
N ALA A 219 3.51 0.23 8.65
CA ALA A 219 4.11 -1.08 8.57
C ALA A 219 4.20 -1.76 9.95
N ASN A 220 4.61 -1.01 10.99
CA ASN A 220 4.64 -1.53 12.35
C ASN A 220 3.23 -1.86 12.88
N ALA A 221 2.23 -1.00 12.62
CA ALA A 221 0.85 -1.28 12.99
C ALA A 221 0.32 -2.54 12.26
N GLY A 222 0.69 -2.72 10.99
CA GLY A 222 0.38 -3.92 10.21
C GLY A 222 1.01 -5.18 10.79
N VAL A 223 2.29 -5.14 11.17
CA VAL A 223 2.96 -6.27 11.84
C VAL A 223 2.33 -6.57 13.18
N ASP A 224 2.11 -5.56 14.03
CA ASP A 224 1.49 -5.73 15.33
C ASP A 224 0.08 -6.32 15.22
N TYR A 225 -0.67 -5.93 14.19
CA TYR A 225 -1.94 -6.53 13.87
C TYR A 225 -1.80 -7.98 13.39
N ALA A 226 -0.96 -8.25 12.38
CA ALA A 226 -0.75 -9.57 11.78
C ALA A 226 -0.27 -10.63 12.77
N VAL A 227 0.54 -10.25 13.77
CA VAL A 227 1.02 -11.18 14.82
C VAL A 227 0.18 -11.11 16.11
N ALA A 228 -0.99 -10.49 16.04
CA ALA A 228 -1.95 -10.30 17.14
C ALA A 228 -1.35 -9.69 18.42
N ARG A 229 -0.38 -8.77 18.29
CA ARG A 229 0.02 -7.84 19.36
C ARG A 229 -1.05 -6.74 19.57
N SER A 230 -1.82 -6.43 18.52
CA SER A 230 -3.02 -5.61 18.55
C SER A 230 -4.25 -6.41 18.12
N ASP A 231 -5.38 -6.22 18.81
CA ASP A 231 -6.67 -6.84 18.47
C ASP A 231 -7.37 -6.16 17.29
N THR A 232 -7.03 -4.91 17.00
CA THR A 232 -7.64 -4.09 15.94
C THR A 232 -6.57 -3.43 15.09
N LEU A 233 -6.81 -3.32 13.78
CA LEU A 233 -5.97 -2.54 12.89
C LEU A 233 -6.24 -1.05 13.11
N ALA A 234 -5.19 -0.27 13.29
CA ALA A 234 -5.28 1.18 13.45
C ALA A 234 -4.03 1.86 12.89
N ILE A 235 -4.00 2.08 11.58
CA ILE A 235 -2.94 2.84 10.92
C ILE A 235 -3.32 4.31 10.99
N ARG A 236 -2.51 5.11 11.69
CA ARG A 236 -2.75 6.56 11.82
C ARG A 236 -1.81 7.32 10.90
N ILE A 237 -2.38 8.10 9.99
CA ILE A 237 -1.67 9.01 9.12
C ILE A 237 -1.99 10.43 9.56
N GLY A 238 -0.98 11.23 9.85
CA GLY A 238 -1.22 12.60 10.27
C GLY A 238 0.03 13.44 10.39
N PHE A 239 -0.16 14.69 10.77
CA PHE A 239 0.91 15.63 11.03
C PHE A 239 1.13 15.77 12.54
N ASP A 240 2.39 15.84 12.95
CA ASP A 240 2.70 16.21 14.32
C ASP A 240 2.49 17.72 14.53
N GLN A 241 2.62 18.18 15.77
CA GLN A 241 2.41 19.59 16.10
C GLN A 241 3.31 20.52 15.26
N ALA A 242 4.55 20.11 14.99
CA ALA A 242 5.49 20.91 14.19
C ALA A 242 5.05 20.99 12.72
N GLY A 243 4.56 19.89 12.14
CA GLY A 243 3.99 19.87 10.80
C GLY A 243 2.75 20.74 10.67
N VAL A 244 1.87 20.74 11.68
CA VAL A 244 0.69 21.63 11.72
C VAL A 244 1.09 23.11 11.82
N GLU A 245 2.07 23.44 12.67
CA GLU A 245 2.61 24.81 12.78
C GLU A 245 3.27 25.27 11.47
N GLN A 246 4.02 24.38 10.79
CA GLN A 246 4.61 24.65 9.48
C GLN A 246 3.53 24.87 8.43
N ALA A 247 2.50 24.01 8.37
CA ALA A 247 1.40 24.15 7.43
C ALA A 247 0.69 25.51 7.59
N ALA A 248 0.47 25.95 8.82
CA ALA A 248 -0.14 27.26 9.06
C ALA A 248 0.78 28.42 8.63
N ALA A 249 2.08 28.30 8.85
CA ALA A 249 3.04 29.30 8.37
C ALA A 249 3.04 29.38 6.83
N GLU A 250 3.01 28.24 6.14
CA GLU A 250 2.98 28.17 4.67
C GLU A 250 1.66 28.70 4.11
N ILE A 251 0.51 28.36 4.71
CA ILE A 251 -0.80 28.90 4.31
C ILE A 251 -0.84 30.41 4.52
N ALA A 252 -0.35 30.91 5.65
CA ALA A 252 -0.29 32.35 5.91
C ALA A 252 0.64 33.06 4.90
N ALA A 253 1.75 32.44 4.51
CA ALA A 253 2.65 32.95 3.49
C ALA A 253 1.96 33.01 2.11
N VAL A 254 1.29 31.94 1.70
CA VAL A 254 0.48 31.89 0.46
C VAL A 254 -0.54 33.02 0.42
N ILE A 255 -1.29 33.22 1.50
CA ILE A 255 -2.31 34.28 1.58
C ILE A 255 -1.65 35.65 1.45
N THR A 256 -0.50 35.85 2.11
CA THR A 256 0.25 37.12 2.10
C THR A 256 0.84 37.41 0.71
N GLU A 257 1.38 36.40 0.01
CA GLU A 257 1.98 36.52 -1.31
C GLU A 257 0.96 36.85 -2.41
N ALA A 258 -0.26 36.33 -2.31
CA ALA A 258 -1.30 36.46 -3.31
C ALA A 258 -2.03 37.84 -3.29
N ASP A 259 -1.32 38.90 -2.89
CA ASP A 259 -1.82 40.26 -2.70
C ASP A 259 -2.98 40.32 -1.68
N ALA A 260 -2.69 39.92 -0.44
CA ALA A 260 -3.62 40.00 0.70
C ALA A 260 -4.25 41.39 0.91
N PHE A 261 -3.66 42.43 0.30
CA PHE A 261 -4.26 43.74 0.05
C PHE A 261 -5.70 43.61 -0.42
N ASP A 262 -5.95 42.85 -1.50
CA ASP A 262 -7.25 42.80 -2.14
C ASP A 262 -8.22 41.97 -1.30
N VAL A 263 -7.75 40.95 -0.59
CA VAL A 263 -8.60 40.12 0.27
C VAL A 263 -9.14 40.91 1.46
N ALA A 264 -8.26 41.53 2.24
CA ALA A 264 -8.66 42.28 3.42
C ALA A 264 -9.48 43.51 3.01
N TYR A 265 -9.11 44.16 1.90
CA TYR A 265 -9.84 45.33 1.43
C TYR A 265 -11.21 44.95 0.83
N THR A 266 -11.26 44.09 -0.19
CA THR A 266 -12.47 43.72 -0.93
C THR A 266 -13.49 42.99 -0.07
N ASN A 267 -13.04 42.18 0.90
CA ASN A 267 -13.96 41.39 1.73
C ASN A 267 -14.31 42.06 3.08
N VAL A 268 -13.51 42.99 3.58
CA VAL A 268 -13.69 43.56 4.93
C VAL A 268 -13.91 45.07 4.89
N VAL A 269 -12.97 45.82 4.33
CA VAL A 269 -12.98 47.30 4.40
C VAL A 269 -13.98 47.92 3.41
N GLU A 270 -13.99 47.44 2.16
CA GLU A 270 -14.88 47.96 1.12
C GLU A 270 -16.36 47.72 1.42
N PRO A 271 -16.81 46.50 1.80
CA PRO A 271 -18.21 46.26 2.14
C PRO A 271 -18.66 47.12 3.32
N ALA A 272 -17.88 47.17 4.40
CA ALA A 272 -18.18 47.99 5.58
C ALA A 272 -18.28 49.49 5.23
N THR A 273 -17.40 49.97 4.36
CA THR A 273 -17.42 51.37 3.88
C THR A 273 -18.63 51.64 2.99
N ARG A 274 -18.92 50.76 2.03
CA ARG A 274 -20.05 50.91 1.09
C ARG A 274 -21.41 50.88 1.78
N GLU A 275 -21.58 50.02 2.78
CA GLU A 275 -22.82 49.91 3.55
C GLU A 275 -23.07 51.14 4.43
N SER A 276 -21.99 51.76 4.92
CA SER A 276 -22.05 52.90 5.84
C SER A 276 -22.33 54.24 5.14
N ILE A 277 -22.09 54.33 3.83
CA ILE A 277 -22.10 55.60 3.07
C ILE A 277 -23.23 55.62 2.02
N PRO A 278 -24.01 56.71 1.91
CA PRO A 278 -25.03 56.84 0.85
C PRO A 278 -24.38 56.85 -0.54
N GLU A 279 -25.16 56.59 -1.60
CA GLU A 279 -24.67 56.61 -2.98
C GLU A 279 -24.06 57.96 -3.37
N VAL A 280 -24.61 59.05 -2.81
CA VAL A 280 -24.16 60.42 -2.99
C VAL A 280 -24.20 61.14 -1.65
N SER A 281 -23.09 61.77 -1.27
CA SER A 281 -22.96 62.65 -0.11
C SER A 281 -22.88 64.11 -0.56
N THR A 282 -23.89 64.90 -0.18
CA THR A 282 -23.94 66.34 -0.51
C THR A 282 -23.26 67.14 0.59
N LEU A 283 -22.20 67.86 0.22
CA LEU A 283 -21.46 68.75 1.10
C LEU A 283 -21.91 70.21 0.90
N PRO A 284 -21.52 71.12 1.81
CA PRO A 284 -21.71 72.56 1.62
C PRO A 284 -21.15 73.05 0.28
N TYR A 285 -21.68 74.18 -0.20
CA TYR A 285 -21.32 74.78 -1.49
C TYR A 285 -21.62 73.90 -2.71
N GLY A 286 -22.58 72.99 -2.60
CA GLY A 286 -23.04 72.15 -3.72
C GLY A 286 -22.00 71.12 -4.18
N VAL A 287 -20.96 70.88 -3.38
CA VAL A 287 -19.98 69.84 -3.66
C VAL A 287 -20.62 68.48 -3.40
N VAL A 288 -20.41 67.56 -4.34
CA VAL A 288 -20.92 66.21 -4.26
C VAL A 288 -19.74 65.25 -4.19
N LEU A 289 -19.79 64.31 -3.25
CA LEU A 289 -18.92 63.13 -3.22
C LEU A 289 -19.75 61.89 -3.53
N THR A 290 -19.31 61.11 -4.50
CA THR A 290 -19.90 59.81 -4.83
C THR A 290 -19.38 58.74 -3.88
N ARG A 291 -20.16 57.67 -3.67
CA ARG A 291 -19.70 56.50 -2.90
C ARG A 291 -18.38 55.95 -3.40
N ASN A 292 -18.18 55.90 -4.73
CA ASN A 292 -16.95 55.35 -5.30
C ASN A 292 -15.73 56.22 -4.97
N GLU A 293 -15.85 57.55 -5.03
CA GLU A 293 -14.77 58.45 -4.60
C GLU A 293 -14.45 58.30 -3.11
N VAL A 294 -15.44 58.00 -2.27
CA VAL A 294 -15.23 57.71 -0.85
C VAL A 294 -14.51 56.38 -0.65
N VAL A 295 -14.97 55.33 -1.32
CA VAL A 295 -14.34 54.00 -1.27
C VAL A 295 -12.89 54.08 -1.76
N GLU A 296 -12.63 54.76 -2.88
CA GLU A 296 -11.28 54.95 -3.42
C GLU A 296 -10.38 55.76 -2.48
N ALA A 297 -10.89 56.85 -1.89
CA ALA A 297 -10.13 57.61 -0.90
C ALA A 297 -9.82 56.82 0.38
N VAL A 298 -10.73 55.93 0.80
CA VAL A 298 -10.48 55.01 1.91
C VAL A 298 -9.45 53.95 1.51
N ARG A 299 -9.54 53.38 0.30
CA ARG A 299 -8.56 52.44 -0.26
C ARG A 299 -7.14 53.01 -0.22
N ASP A 300 -6.97 54.23 -0.71
CA ASP A 300 -5.69 54.92 -0.74
C ASP A 300 -5.17 55.21 0.67
N ALA A 301 -6.07 55.52 1.61
CA ALA A 301 -5.73 55.82 3.00
C ALA A 301 -5.34 54.60 3.82
N VAL A 302 -5.88 53.42 3.48
CA VAL A 302 -5.49 52.16 4.12
C VAL A 302 -4.33 51.48 3.41
N ALA A 303 -3.91 51.92 2.21
CA ALA A 303 -2.82 51.30 1.47
C ALA A 303 -1.44 51.41 2.17
N GLY A 304 -0.55 50.45 1.92
CA GLY A 304 0.84 50.43 2.41
C GLY A 304 1.06 49.65 3.73
N ASP A 305 2.04 50.09 4.54
CA ASP A 305 2.53 49.38 5.72
C ASP A 305 1.45 48.99 6.76
N TRP A 306 0.36 49.77 6.87
CA TRP A 306 -0.73 49.47 7.80
C TRP A 306 -1.49 48.21 7.36
N LEU A 307 -1.81 48.09 6.08
CA LEU A 307 -2.58 46.97 5.56
C LEU A 307 -1.74 45.70 5.47
N ASP A 308 -0.44 45.79 5.14
CA ASP A 308 0.46 44.64 5.17
C ASP A 308 0.49 44.02 6.58
N ALA A 309 0.49 44.86 7.62
CA ALA A 309 0.42 44.39 9.00
C ALA A 309 -0.92 43.75 9.34
N GLN A 310 -2.04 44.31 8.88
CA GLN A 310 -3.37 43.73 9.13
C GLN A 310 -3.62 42.44 8.33
N ALA A 311 -3.16 42.41 7.09
CA ALA A 311 -3.22 41.26 6.19
C ALA A 311 -2.44 40.07 6.77
N ALA A 312 -1.25 40.31 7.31
CA ALA A 312 -0.46 39.26 7.96
C ALA A 312 -1.18 38.66 9.19
N VAL A 313 -1.89 39.49 9.97
CA VAL A 313 -2.69 39.02 11.11
C VAL A 313 -3.87 38.18 10.62
N LEU A 314 -4.62 38.66 9.62
CA LEU A 314 -5.73 37.91 9.03
C LEU A 314 -5.24 36.58 8.45
N ALA A 315 -4.14 36.59 7.71
CA ALA A 315 -3.54 35.38 7.12
C ALA A 315 -3.16 34.36 8.19
N ALA A 316 -2.56 34.81 9.31
CA ALA A 316 -2.22 33.95 10.44
C ALA A 316 -3.47 33.36 11.12
N ASP A 317 -4.50 34.17 11.36
CA ASP A 317 -5.77 33.72 11.97
C ASP A 317 -6.49 32.70 11.07
N VAL A 318 -6.57 32.98 9.75
CA VAL A 318 -7.15 32.08 8.76
C VAL A 318 -6.34 30.79 8.65
N ALA A 319 -5.00 30.85 8.67
CA ALA A 319 -4.16 29.66 8.61
C ALA A 319 -4.27 28.80 9.88
N ALA A 320 -4.32 29.42 11.06
CA ALA A 320 -4.55 28.71 12.32
C ALA A 320 -5.93 28.03 12.34
N TYR A 321 -6.94 28.68 11.74
CA TYR A 321 -8.23 28.07 11.53
C TYR A 321 -8.15 26.93 10.49
N ALA A 322 -7.60 27.14 9.30
CA ALA A 322 -7.54 26.12 8.25
C ALA A 322 -6.79 24.85 8.70
N THR A 323 -5.76 24.98 9.54
CA THR A 323 -5.00 23.85 10.11
C THR A 323 -5.59 23.26 11.40
N GLY A 324 -6.73 23.76 11.84
CA GLY A 324 -7.45 23.22 13.00
C GLY A 324 -6.88 23.60 14.37
N GLN A 325 -5.85 24.46 14.43
CA GLN A 325 -5.26 24.97 15.68
C GLN A 325 -6.24 25.81 16.50
N THR A 326 -7.19 26.48 15.85
CA THR A 326 -8.25 27.25 16.50
C THR A 326 -9.63 26.82 16.02
N ASP A 327 -10.61 26.72 16.92
CA ASP A 327 -11.97 26.35 16.51
C ASP A 327 -12.75 27.47 15.82
N ALA A 328 -12.36 28.71 16.06
CA ALA A 328 -12.96 29.94 15.52
C ALA A 328 -11.93 31.07 15.60
N PHE A 329 -12.13 32.14 14.83
CA PHE A 329 -11.25 33.31 14.89
C PHE A 329 -12.04 34.59 14.65
N VAL A 330 -11.55 35.71 15.22
CA VAL A 330 -12.09 37.04 14.95
C VAL A 330 -10.93 38.02 14.87
N THR A 331 -10.64 38.49 13.66
CA THR A 331 -9.64 39.52 13.38
C THR A 331 -10.32 40.89 13.42
N THR A 332 -9.72 41.89 14.06
CA THR A 332 -10.27 43.25 14.16
C THR A 332 -9.35 44.25 13.46
N PHE A 333 -9.91 45.01 12.52
CA PHE A 333 -9.23 46.04 11.74
C PHE A 333 -9.57 47.43 12.29
N ASP A 334 -8.55 48.21 12.67
CA ASP A 334 -8.70 49.58 13.18
C ASP A 334 -8.63 50.62 12.05
N LEU A 335 -9.79 50.98 11.51
CA LEU A 335 -9.92 51.99 10.47
C LEU A 335 -9.75 53.42 11.00
N ALA A 336 -9.82 53.65 12.31
CA ALA A 336 -9.68 54.99 12.87
C ALA A 336 -8.31 55.61 12.55
N ALA A 337 -7.27 54.77 12.47
CA ALA A 337 -5.92 55.19 12.10
C ALA A 337 -5.81 55.68 10.64
N ALA A 338 -6.67 55.18 9.74
CA ALA A 338 -6.68 55.54 8.32
C ALA A 338 -7.57 56.75 8.00
N LYS A 339 -8.54 57.08 8.87
CA LYS A 339 -9.45 58.22 8.68
C LYS A 339 -8.76 59.57 8.43
N PRO A 340 -7.64 59.94 9.09
CA PRO A 340 -6.96 61.19 8.81
C PRO A 340 -6.42 61.29 7.38
N GLU A 341 -5.90 60.19 6.82
CA GLU A 341 -5.39 60.18 5.45
C GLU A 341 -6.55 60.21 4.44
N ALA A 342 -7.63 59.48 4.71
CA ALA A 342 -8.86 59.53 3.92
C ALA A 342 -9.47 60.95 3.91
N TRP A 343 -9.44 61.63 5.06
CA TRP A 343 -9.88 63.02 5.18
C TRP A 343 -9.10 63.97 4.27
N HIS A 344 -7.77 63.80 4.21
CA HIS A 344 -6.91 64.60 3.33
C HIS A 344 -7.24 64.35 1.85
N ALA A 345 -7.40 63.08 1.45
CA ALA A 345 -7.77 62.70 0.09
C ALA A 345 -9.15 63.26 -0.32
N LEU A 346 -10.17 63.06 0.52
CA LEU A 346 -11.52 63.56 0.28
C LEU A 346 -11.59 65.09 0.23
N THR A 347 -10.85 65.78 1.09
CA THR A 347 -10.77 67.24 1.07
C THR A 347 -10.13 67.73 -0.22
N ALA A 348 -9.12 67.03 -0.75
CA ALA A 348 -8.50 67.37 -2.02
C ALA A 348 -9.45 67.17 -3.22
N ILE A 349 -10.21 66.07 -3.23
CA ILE A 349 -11.26 65.79 -4.23
C ILE A 349 -12.33 66.89 -4.18
N ALA A 350 -12.87 67.15 -2.99
CA ALA A 350 -13.91 68.16 -2.77
C ALA A 350 -13.45 69.58 -3.16
N THR A 351 -12.21 69.93 -2.84
CA THR A 351 -11.63 71.23 -3.22
C THR A 351 -11.48 71.35 -4.74
N THR A 352 -11.11 70.26 -5.42
CA THR A 352 -10.99 70.23 -6.88
C THR A 352 -12.35 70.42 -7.54
N SER A 353 -13.37 69.71 -7.03
CA SER A 353 -14.77 69.85 -7.45
C SER A 353 -15.30 71.28 -7.25
N LEU A 354 -15.05 71.88 -6.07
CA LEU A 354 -15.40 73.28 -5.80
C LEU A 354 -14.75 74.25 -6.80
N ARG A 355 -13.45 74.10 -7.06
CA ARG A 355 -12.74 74.96 -8.04
C ARG A 355 -13.29 74.81 -9.45
N GLN A 356 -13.77 73.63 -9.82
CA GLN A 356 -14.43 73.41 -11.10
C GLN A 356 -15.78 74.11 -11.15
N ALA A 357 -16.62 73.92 -10.12
CA ALA A 357 -17.90 74.60 -10.01
C ALA A 357 -17.75 76.13 -10.07
N LEU A 358 -16.72 76.69 -9.41
CA LEU A 358 -16.42 78.12 -9.48
C LEU A 358 -16.00 78.60 -10.87
N ARG A 359 -15.30 77.79 -11.68
CA ARG A 359 -14.91 78.16 -13.06
C ARG A 359 -16.11 78.24 -14.01
N ASP A 360 -17.16 77.49 -13.72
CA ASP A 360 -18.36 77.40 -14.55
C ASP A 360 -19.36 78.53 -14.25
N LEU A 361 -19.14 79.31 -13.18
CA LEU A 361 -19.98 80.44 -12.81
C LEU A 361 -19.64 81.71 -13.60
N PRO A 362 -20.66 82.46 -14.06
CA PRO A 362 -20.44 83.77 -14.68
C PRO A 362 -20.07 84.84 -13.64
N GLU A 363 -19.39 85.91 -14.06
CA GLU A 363 -19.21 87.11 -13.24
C GLU A 363 -20.56 87.81 -13.00
N CYS A 364 -20.77 88.37 -11.80
CA CYS A 364 -22.02 89.05 -11.47
C CYS A 364 -22.22 90.31 -12.33
N ALA A 365 -23.38 90.45 -12.96
CA ALA A 365 -23.65 91.52 -13.92
C ALA A 365 -24.11 92.82 -13.26
N THR A 366 -24.73 92.75 -12.08
CA THR A 366 -25.27 93.91 -11.36
C THR A 366 -24.76 94.00 -9.91
N ALA A 367 -24.80 95.21 -9.34
CA ALA A 367 -24.41 95.44 -7.94
C ALA A 367 -25.32 94.68 -6.95
N ALA A 368 -26.61 94.50 -7.28
CA ALA A 368 -27.54 93.74 -6.46
C ALA A 368 -27.22 92.23 -6.45
N GLU A 369 -26.84 91.68 -7.62
CA GLU A 369 -26.37 90.29 -7.71
C GLU A 369 -25.04 90.09 -6.98
N ASN A 370 -24.12 91.07 -7.05
CA ASN A 370 -22.85 91.03 -6.32
C ASN A 370 -23.05 91.02 -4.80
N GLU A 371 -23.95 91.87 -4.26
CA GLU A 371 -24.28 91.90 -2.83
C GLU A 371 -24.96 90.59 -2.37
N ALA A 372 -25.87 90.05 -3.19
CA ALA A 372 -26.51 88.76 -2.93
C ALA A 372 -25.50 87.59 -2.95
N ALA A 373 -24.59 87.57 -3.92
CA ALA A 373 -23.54 86.57 -4.01
C ALA A 373 -22.58 86.62 -2.81
N ARG A 374 -22.23 87.82 -2.32
CA ARG A 374 -21.44 88.01 -1.09
C ARG A 374 -22.13 87.44 0.15
N ALA A 375 -23.44 87.66 0.29
CA ALA A 375 -24.22 87.12 1.40
C ALA A 375 -24.37 85.60 1.32
N ALA A 376 -24.45 85.05 0.11
CA ALA A 376 -24.54 83.61 -0.13
C ALA A 376 -23.23 82.87 0.19
N LEU A 377 -22.07 83.48 -0.09
CA LEU A 377 -20.74 82.90 0.15
C LEU A 377 -20.47 82.46 1.60
N GLU A 378 -21.25 82.92 2.57
CA GLU A 378 -21.15 82.46 3.96
C GLU A 378 -21.79 81.08 4.20
N ARG A 379 -22.61 80.58 3.27
CA ARG A 379 -23.45 79.38 3.48
C ARG A 379 -23.51 78.44 2.27
N GLU A 380 -23.46 78.97 1.05
CA GLU A 380 -23.70 78.21 -0.18
C GLU A 380 -22.95 78.78 -1.39
N LEU A 381 -22.95 78.04 -2.49
CA LEU A 381 -22.33 78.47 -3.73
C LEU A 381 -23.19 79.57 -4.38
N PRO A 382 -22.66 80.78 -4.64
CA PRO A 382 -23.42 81.85 -5.25
C PRO A 382 -23.73 81.56 -6.73
N SER A 383 -24.77 82.20 -7.26
CA SER A 383 -25.14 82.07 -8.68
C SER A 383 -24.20 82.78 -9.66
N CYS A 384 -23.29 83.63 -9.17
CA CYS A 384 -22.29 84.36 -9.95
C CYS A 384 -21.07 84.73 -9.07
N ILE A 385 -19.92 85.02 -9.70
CA ILE A 385 -18.69 85.41 -9.01
C ILE A 385 -18.71 86.92 -8.72
N PRO A 386 -18.56 87.35 -7.44
CA PRO A 386 -18.39 88.76 -7.11
C PRO A 386 -17.09 89.33 -7.70
N TRP A 387 -17.17 90.42 -8.47
CA TRP A 387 -16.02 91.07 -9.11
C TRP A 387 -14.95 91.64 -8.14
N ASP A 388 -15.27 91.72 -6.85
CA ASP A 388 -14.46 92.33 -5.79
C ASP A 388 -13.91 91.29 -4.81
N VAL A 389 -14.23 90.00 -5.04
CA VAL A 389 -13.72 88.87 -4.27
C VAL A 389 -12.96 87.94 -5.21
N PRO A 390 -11.64 87.82 -5.07
CA PRO A 390 -10.87 86.83 -5.80
C PRO A 390 -11.42 85.41 -5.60
N PRO A 391 -11.50 84.56 -6.64
CA PRO A 391 -11.95 83.17 -6.51
C PRO A 391 -11.13 82.35 -5.49
N ALA A 392 -9.86 82.71 -5.27
CA ALA A 392 -9.02 82.09 -4.26
C ALA A 392 -9.54 82.31 -2.83
N ASP A 393 -10.13 83.47 -2.55
CA ASP A 393 -10.68 83.81 -1.23
C ASP A 393 -11.98 83.05 -0.96
N ILE A 394 -12.78 82.80 -2.01
CA ILE A 394 -13.98 81.96 -1.94
C ILE A 394 -13.60 80.52 -1.54
N VAL A 395 -12.54 79.97 -2.16
CA VAL A 395 -12.03 78.64 -1.80
C VAL A 395 -11.53 78.61 -0.35
N ALA A 396 -10.83 79.66 0.10
CA ALA A 396 -10.33 79.74 1.48
C ALA A 396 -11.44 79.79 2.54
N ILE A 397 -12.62 80.35 2.20
CA ILE A 397 -13.80 80.38 3.08
C ILE A 397 -14.54 79.03 3.05
N ALA A 398 -14.70 78.44 1.87
CA ALA A 398 -15.52 77.25 1.69
C ALA A 398 -14.86 75.95 2.18
N VAL A 399 -13.54 75.80 1.97
CA VAL A 399 -12.83 74.54 2.28
C VAL A 399 -12.96 74.11 3.75
N PRO A 400 -12.80 74.98 4.77
CA PRO A 400 -12.98 74.57 6.17
C PRO A 400 -14.38 74.01 6.49
N ALA A 401 -15.42 74.59 5.90
CA ALA A 401 -16.80 74.13 6.07
C ALA A 401 -17.06 72.81 5.35
N ILE A 402 -16.49 72.63 4.14
CA ILE A 402 -16.51 71.36 3.41
C ILE A 402 -15.78 70.27 4.21
N ALA A 403 -14.60 70.58 4.75
CA ALA A 403 -13.79 69.64 5.50
C ALA A 403 -14.48 69.18 6.80
N THR A 404 -15.13 70.10 7.52
CA THR A 404 -15.97 69.75 8.69
C THR A 404 -17.14 68.84 8.29
N ALA A 405 -17.78 69.11 7.16
CA ALA A 405 -18.89 68.30 6.67
C ALA A 405 -18.45 66.90 6.21
N ILE A 406 -17.21 66.74 5.72
CA ILE A 406 -16.63 65.43 5.39
C ILE A 406 -16.54 64.54 6.64
N ASP A 407 -16.08 65.10 7.77
CA ASP A 407 -16.05 64.36 9.04
C ASP A 407 -17.47 63.90 9.43
N GLU A 408 -18.40 64.85 9.57
CA GLU A 408 -19.75 64.58 10.09
C GLU A 408 -20.61 63.70 9.16
N THR A 409 -20.42 63.83 7.85
CA THR A 409 -21.32 63.22 6.85
C THR A 409 -20.76 61.94 6.26
N VAL A 410 -19.43 61.80 6.23
CA VAL A 410 -18.73 60.67 5.61
C VAL A 410 -17.97 59.88 6.67
N LEU A 411 -16.91 60.46 7.26
CA LEU A 411 -15.97 59.67 8.09
C LEU A 411 -16.54 59.20 9.43
N ASP A 412 -17.45 59.96 10.05
CA ASP A 412 -18.14 59.56 11.29
C ASP A 412 -19.12 58.39 11.06
N ARG A 413 -19.52 58.14 9.82
CA ARG A 413 -20.39 57.00 9.47
C ARG A 413 -19.61 55.72 9.23
N ILE A 414 -18.37 55.82 8.76
CA ILE A 414 -17.49 54.66 8.60
C ILE A 414 -17.14 54.15 10.00
N PRO A 415 -17.30 52.86 10.29
CA PRO A 415 -16.96 52.32 11.61
C PRO A 415 -15.46 52.50 11.90
N ASP A 416 -15.11 52.73 13.16
CA ASP A 416 -13.71 52.76 13.61
C ASP A 416 -13.09 51.36 13.62
N LEU A 417 -13.91 50.34 13.88
CA LEU A 417 -13.49 48.94 13.96
C LEU A 417 -14.35 48.10 13.03
N VAL A 418 -13.70 47.26 12.22
CA VAL A 418 -14.37 46.23 11.43
C VAL A 418 -13.82 44.87 11.86
N THR A 419 -14.69 43.87 11.97
CA THR A 419 -14.30 42.51 12.34
C THR A 419 -14.47 41.57 11.17
N TYR A 420 -13.58 40.59 11.06
CA TYR A 420 -13.70 39.47 10.15
C TYR A 420 -13.54 38.17 10.93
N SER A 421 -14.46 37.24 10.74
CA SER A 421 -14.58 36.01 11.51
C SER A 421 -14.52 34.75 10.63
N GLU A 422 -14.50 33.59 11.27
CA GLU A 422 -14.61 32.31 10.55
C GLU A 422 -15.91 32.20 9.75
N GLN A 423 -16.99 32.83 10.21
CA GLN A 423 -18.28 32.83 9.50
C GLN A 423 -18.19 33.62 8.20
N ASP A 424 -17.46 34.72 8.20
CA ASP A 424 -17.25 35.54 7.02
C ASP A 424 -16.39 34.79 5.99
N LEU A 425 -15.33 34.11 6.44
CA LEU A 425 -14.52 33.22 5.59
C LEU A 425 -15.37 32.12 4.94
N ARG A 426 -16.16 31.40 5.74
CA ARG A 426 -17.02 30.32 5.23
C ARG A 426 -18.08 30.86 4.27
N GLY A 427 -18.70 31.99 4.59
CA GLY A 427 -19.68 32.63 3.71
C GLY A 427 -19.06 33.04 2.36
N ASN A 428 -17.82 33.54 2.36
CA ASN A 428 -17.11 33.89 1.14
C ASN A 428 -16.76 32.65 0.30
N LEU A 429 -16.27 31.57 0.94
CA LEU A 429 -15.99 30.31 0.26
C LEU A 429 -17.24 29.66 -0.33
N GLU A 430 -18.35 29.65 0.42
CA GLU A 430 -19.63 29.12 -0.07
C GLU A 430 -20.18 29.92 -1.26
N ARG A 431 -20.07 31.25 -1.19
CA ARG A 431 -20.51 32.15 -2.26
C ARG A 431 -19.71 31.95 -3.56
N ASP A 432 -18.39 31.76 -3.44
CA ASP A 432 -17.47 31.81 -4.57
C ASP A 432 -17.13 30.41 -5.13
N GLY A 433 -17.08 29.39 -4.27
CA GLY A 433 -16.72 28.00 -4.59
C GLY A 433 -17.81 26.96 -4.29
N GLY A 434 -18.96 27.38 -3.75
CA GLY A 434 -20.08 26.49 -3.47
C GLY A 434 -19.88 25.58 -2.25
N PRO A 435 -20.72 24.55 -2.07
CA PRO A 435 -20.61 23.62 -0.94
C PRO A 435 -19.30 22.82 -0.96
N ASP A 436 -18.74 22.55 -2.15
CA ASP A 436 -17.52 21.76 -2.31
C ASP A 436 -16.31 22.47 -1.69
N ALA A 437 -16.23 23.81 -1.80
CA ALA A 437 -15.16 24.59 -1.16
C ALA A 437 -15.24 24.58 0.37
N LEU A 438 -16.45 24.47 0.95
CA LEU A 438 -16.61 24.29 2.39
C LEU A 438 -16.19 22.88 2.83
N LEU A 439 -16.56 21.86 2.05
CA LEU A 439 -16.15 20.49 2.30
C LEU A 439 -14.63 20.36 2.24
N ALA A 440 -13.99 20.93 1.22
CA ALA A 440 -12.53 20.96 1.11
C ALA A 440 -11.87 21.64 2.31
N LEU A 441 -12.39 22.77 2.79
CA LEU A 441 -11.87 23.42 4.00
C LEU A 441 -12.01 22.53 5.25
N ASP A 442 -13.15 21.86 5.40
CA ASP A 442 -13.41 20.98 6.54
C ASP A 442 -12.52 19.73 6.49
N GLU A 443 -12.30 19.15 5.30
CA GLU A 443 -11.39 18.01 5.08
C GLU A 443 -9.92 18.38 5.35
N ILE A 444 -9.44 19.52 4.85
CA ILE A 444 -8.09 20.03 5.16
C ILE A 444 -7.91 20.15 6.68
N ARG A 445 -8.91 20.72 7.33
CA ARG A 445 -8.88 21.02 8.75
C ARG A 445 -8.93 19.75 9.60
N GLU A 446 -9.72 18.77 9.21
CA GLU A 446 -9.74 17.43 9.82
C GLU A 446 -8.40 16.71 9.62
N LEU A 447 -7.85 16.73 8.40
CA LEU A 447 -6.55 16.11 8.09
C LEU A 447 -5.41 16.66 8.96
N PHE A 448 -5.33 17.98 9.14
CA PHE A 448 -4.27 18.58 9.97
C PHE A 448 -4.51 18.40 11.47
N ARG A 449 -5.77 18.40 11.93
CA ARG A 449 -6.10 18.31 13.35
C ARG A 449 -6.05 16.88 13.88
N ASP A 450 -6.80 16.01 13.22
CA ASP A 450 -7.12 14.67 13.70
C ASP A 450 -6.37 13.59 12.89
N GLY A 451 -5.93 13.95 11.67
CA GLY A 451 -5.35 13.00 10.73
C GLY A 451 -6.41 12.04 10.19
N TRP A 452 -5.94 10.99 9.54
CA TRP A 452 -6.76 9.89 9.06
C TRP A 452 -6.35 8.60 9.78
N THR A 453 -7.34 7.76 10.09
CA THR A 453 -7.09 6.43 10.68
C THR A 453 -7.74 5.37 9.81
N TYR A 454 -6.92 4.45 9.29
CA TYR A 454 -7.38 3.24 8.62
C TYR A 454 -7.58 2.11 9.63
N THR A 455 -8.75 1.48 9.57
CA THR A 455 -9.23 0.50 10.54
C THR A 455 -9.57 -0.85 9.92
N ASP A 456 -9.98 -1.82 10.75
CA ASP A 456 -10.51 -3.11 10.29
C ASP A 456 -11.73 -2.97 9.38
N ASP A 457 -12.55 -1.94 9.60
CA ASP A 457 -13.75 -1.72 8.78
C ASP A 457 -13.38 -1.20 7.39
N ASP A 458 -12.34 -0.37 7.30
CA ASP A 458 -11.79 0.10 6.02
C ASP A 458 -11.12 -1.04 5.26
N LEU A 459 -10.31 -1.85 5.95
CA LEU A 459 -9.71 -3.07 5.35
C LEU A 459 -10.77 -4.03 4.81
N ARG A 460 -11.86 -4.24 5.56
CA ARG A 460 -12.96 -5.10 5.11
C ARG A 460 -13.69 -4.50 3.90
N ALA A 461 -13.84 -3.18 3.86
CA ALA A 461 -14.48 -2.50 2.73
C ALA A 461 -13.63 -2.57 1.46
N ASP A 462 -12.31 -2.43 1.58
CA ASP A 462 -11.40 -2.40 0.43
C ASP A 462 -11.18 -3.78 -0.21
N LEU A 463 -11.30 -4.87 0.56
CA LEU A 463 -11.16 -6.22 0.01
C LEU A 463 -12.37 -6.65 -0.85
N ASP A 464 -13.52 -6.00 -0.70
CA ASP A 464 -14.80 -6.28 -1.39
C ASP A 464 -15.23 -7.78 -1.40
N ASP A 465 -14.66 -8.58 -0.48
CA ASP A 465 -14.85 -10.02 -0.37
C ASP A 465 -14.73 -10.46 1.12
N GLU A 466 -15.81 -11.01 1.67
CA GLU A 466 -15.82 -11.53 3.05
C GLU A 466 -14.86 -12.72 3.22
N ASP A 467 -14.73 -13.56 2.20
CA ASP A 467 -13.86 -14.75 2.25
C ASP A 467 -12.37 -14.33 2.30
N ALA A 468 -12.01 -13.23 1.61
CA ALA A 468 -10.66 -12.67 1.65
C ALA A 468 -10.32 -12.08 3.03
N PHE A 469 -11.27 -11.39 3.67
CA PHE A 469 -11.07 -10.87 5.02
C PHE A 469 -10.92 -12.00 6.05
N ASP A 470 -11.73 -13.05 5.96
CA ASP A 470 -11.65 -14.21 6.83
C ASP A 470 -10.31 -14.95 6.66
N LEU A 471 -9.80 -15.08 5.42
CA LEU A 471 -8.47 -15.63 5.16
C LEU A 471 -7.35 -14.84 5.87
N ILE A 472 -7.43 -13.51 5.87
CA ILE A 472 -6.46 -12.65 6.58
C ILE A 472 -6.57 -12.89 8.10
N GLN A 473 -7.77 -13.05 8.64
CA GLN A 473 -7.96 -13.36 10.07
C GLN A 473 -7.39 -14.73 10.44
N ASP A 474 -7.60 -15.74 9.60
CA ASP A 474 -7.05 -17.07 9.80
C ASP A 474 -5.52 -17.06 9.74
N ALA A 475 -4.94 -16.34 8.77
CA ALA A 475 -3.49 -16.13 8.68
C ALA A 475 -2.96 -15.43 9.94
N ARG A 476 -3.63 -14.38 10.41
CA ARG A 476 -3.27 -13.67 11.64
C ARG A 476 -3.33 -14.57 12.88
N LEU A 477 -4.36 -15.41 12.98
CA LEU A 477 -4.48 -16.39 14.08
C LEU A 477 -3.36 -17.42 14.02
N ALA A 478 -3.03 -17.91 12.81
CA ALA A 478 -1.94 -18.84 12.58
C ALA A 478 -0.57 -18.27 12.97
N LEU A 479 -0.30 -17.00 12.63
CA LEU A 479 0.94 -16.29 12.96
C LEU A 479 1.09 -16.01 14.46
N SER A 480 -0.01 -15.83 15.20
CA SER A 480 0.03 -15.44 16.61
C SER A 480 0.01 -16.62 17.58
N THR A 481 -0.97 -17.51 17.44
CA THR A 481 -1.18 -18.64 18.38
C THR A 481 -0.69 -19.97 17.82
N GLY A 482 -0.40 -20.02 16.52
CA GLY A 482 -0.33 -21.24 15.74
C GLY A 482 -1.73 -21.68 15.29
N TYR A 483 -1.75 -22.49 14.24
CA TYR A 483 -2.93 -23.14 13.69
C TYR A 483 -2.95 -24.61 14.10
N VAL A 484 -4.09 -25.11 14.61
CA VAL A 484 -4.24 -26.52 14.98
C VAL A 484 -5.16 -27.19 13.98
N LEU A 485 -4.62 -28.08 13.15
CA LEU A 485 -5.38 -28.95 12.27
C LEU A 485 -5.81 -30.20 13.04
N GLN A 486 -7.12 -30.47 13.07
CA GLN A 486 -7.67 -31.71 13.62
C GLN A 486 -8.11 -32.65 12.49
N ALA A 487 -8.04 -33.96 12.75
CA ALA A 487 -8.55 -34.98 11.83
C ALA A 487 -10.04 -34.87 11.47
N SER A 488 -10.82 -34.11 12.25
CA SER A 488 -12.24 -33.85 12.00
C SER A 488 -12.52 -32.56 11.23
N ASP A 489 -11.50 -31.73 10.99
CA ASP A 489 -11.66 -30.53 10.18
C ASP A 489 -11.79 -30.98 8.72
N GLU A 490 -12.84 -30.49 8.05
CA GLU A 490 -13.10 -30.78 6.64
C GLU A 490 -11.92 -30.21 5.83
N PRO A 491 -11.10 -31.05 5.18
CA PRO A 491 -10.02 -30.55 4.34
C PRO A 491 -10.60 -29.68 3.23
N PRO A 492 -9.83 -28.72 2.70
CA PRO A 492 -10.27 -27.92 1.56
C PRO A 492 -10.78 -28.83 0.43
N GLU A 493 -11.85 -28.41 -0.25
CA GLU A 493 -12.51 -29.22 -1.27
C GLU A 493 -11.49 -29.79 -2.29
N GLY A 494 -11.49 -31.12 -2.47
CA GLY A 494 -10.60 -31.83 -3.39
C GLY A 494 -9.31 -32.39 -2.78
N LEU A 495 -8.87 -31.92 -1.61
CA LEU A 495 -7.69 -32.48 -0.93
C LEU A 495 -7.99 -33.82 -0.22
N GLU A 496 -9.24 -34.09 0.16
CA GLU A 496 -9.64 -35.33 0.83
C GLU A 496 -9.29 -36.59 0.03
N GLU A 497 -9.68 -36.65 -1.25
CA GLU A 497 -9.50 -37.83 -2.10
C GLU A 497 -8.01 -38.14 -2.30
N GLY A 498 -7.19 -37.10 -2.48
CA GLY A 498 -5.73 -37.23 -2.57
C GLY A 498 -5.08 -37.65 -1.26
N LEU A 499 -5.52 -37.09 -0.13
CA LEU A 499 -5.01 -37.47 1.19
C LEU A 499 -5.34 -38.91 1.55
N ASP A 500 -6.55 -39.38 1.25
CA ASP A 500 -6.94 -40.77 1.48
C ASP A 500 -6.17 -41.73 0.57
N GLU A 501 -5.94 -41.39 -0.70
CA GLU A 501 -5.14 -42.19 -1.61
C GLU A 501 -3.67 -42.29 -1.13
N VAL A 502 -3.09 -41.19 -0.66
CA VAL A 502 -1.75 -41.14 -0.08
C VAL A 502 -1.70 -41.96 1.22
N ARG A 503 -2.69 -41.82 2.10
CA ARG A 503 -2.80 -42.59 3.35
C ARG A 503 -2.93 -44.09 3.09
N ASP A 504 -3.75 -44.50 2.12
CA ASP A 504 -3.89 -45.90 1.71
C ASP A 504 -2.58 -46.46 1.12
N ALA A 505 -1.89 -45.67 0.29
CA ALA A 505 -0.59 -46.04 -0.26
C ALA A 505 0.49 -46.19 0.83
N ILE A 506 0.50 -45.29 1.82
CA ILE A 506 1.40 -45.36 2.96
C ILE A 506 1.02 -46.53 3.87
N ALA A 507 -0.26 -46.76 4.15
CA ALA A 507 -0.73 -47.89 4.96
C ALA A 507 -0.35 -49.25 4.34
N LEU A 508 -0.31 -49.35 3.01
CA LEU A 508 0.21 -50.51 2.30
C LEU A 508 1.73 -50.73 2.53
N GLY A 509 2.50 -49.66 2.73
CA GLY A 509 3.95 -49.70 2.99
C GLY A 509 4.34 -49.81 4.46
N ALA A 510 3.65 -49.09 5.35
CA ALA A 510 3.85 -49.05 6.80
C ALA A 510 3.13 -50.20 7.54
N GLY A 511 2.20 -50.88 6.87
CA GLY A 511 1.49 -52.03 7.41
C GLY A 511 2.37 -53.25 7.63
N ASP A 512 1.70 -54.36 7.97
CA ASP A 512 2.32 -55.65 8.30
C ASP A 512 3.00 -56.31 7.08
N LEU A 513 4.15 -55.77 6.66
CA LEU A 513 5.02 -56.23 5.55
C LEU A 513 5.37 -57.73 5.63
N TRP A 514 5.15 -58.36 6.79
CA TRP A 514 5.30 -59.80 6.98
C TRP A 514 4.31 -60.63 6.16
N ILE A 515 3.09 -60.14 5.87
CA ILE A 515 2.10 -60.86 5.07
C ILE A 515 2.56 -61.03 3.61
N PRO A 516 2.88 -59.96 2.85
CA PRO A 516 3.40 -60.11 1.48
C PRO A 516 4.77 -60.82 1.46
N ALA A 517 5.62 -60.63 2.48
CA ALA A 517 6.87 -61.38 2.61
C ALA A 517 6.63 -62.90 2.82
N LEU A 518 5.62 -63.29 3.62
CA LEU A 518 5.22 -64.68 3.79
C LEU A 518 4.64 -65.26 2.50
N ILE A 519 3.84 -64.50 1.76
CA ILE A 519 3.32 -64.91 0.44
C ILE A 519 4.49 -65.13 -0.53
N ALA A 520 5.44 -64.20 -0.60
CA ALA A 520 6.63 -64.32 -1.43
C ALA A 520 7.47 -65.55 -1.04
N ALA A 521 7.66 -65.81 0.26
CA ALA A 521 8.34 -66.99 0.76
C ALA A 521 7.61 -68.30 0.41
N ALA A 522 6.27 -68.32 0.56
CA ALA A 522 5.43 -69.46 0.20
C ALA A 522 5.48 -69.75 -1.32
N LEU A 523 5.49 -68.70 -2.15
CA LEU A 523 5.66 -68.81 -3.60
C LEU A 523 7.03 -69.39 -3.97
N LEU A 524 8.12 -68.92 -3.35
CA LEU A 524 9.46 -69.50 -3.55
C LEU A 524 9.53 -70.98 -3.17
N LEU A 525 8.87 -71.37 -2.07
CA LEU A 525 8.75 -72.77 -1.68
C LEU A 525 7.98 -73.57 -2.73
N LEU A 526 6.82 -73.10 -3.18
CA LEU A 526 6.02 -73.74 -4.24
C LEU A 526 6.80 -73.89 -5.55
N ILE A 527 7.49 -72.84 -5.99
CA ILE A 527 8.36 -72.83 -7.18
C ILE A 527 9.47 -73.86 -7.03
N GLY A 528 10.14 -73.89 -5.87
CA GLY A 528 11.16 -74.87 -5.55
C GLY A 528 10.64 -76.30 -5.64
N PHE A 529 9.48 -76.59 -5.03
CA PHE A 529 8.85 -77.91 -5.07
C PHE A 529 8.34 -78.31 -6.46
N LEU A 530 7.83 -77.36 -7.26
CA LEU A 530 7.39 -77.61 -8.63
C LEU A 530 8.57 -77.89 -9.57
N GLY A 531 9.64 -77.09 -9.47
CA GLY A 531 10.80 -77.13 -10.37
C GLY A 531 11.82 -78.23 -10.03
N GLY A 532 12.02 -78.54 -8.75
CA GLY A 532 13.04 -79.48 -8.27
C GLY A 532 12.51 -80.87 -7.91
N ARG A 533 13.19 -81.94 -8.35
CA ARG A 533 12.90 -83.34 -7.95
C ARG A 533 13.66 -83.80 -6.70
N ILE A 534 14.80 -83.18 -6.43
CA ILE A 534 15.68 -83.44 -5.27
C ILE A 534 15.85 -82.14 -4.48
N TRP A 535 16.13 -82.20 -3.19
CA TRP A 535 16.28 -81.02 -2.31
C TRP A 535 17.21 -79.95 -2.89
N ARG A 536 18.35 -80.36 -3.44
CA ARG A 536 19.29 -79.48 -4.15
C ARG A 536 18.66 -78.76 -5.35
N GLY A 537 17.84 -79.47 -6.13
CA GLY A 537 17.13 -78.91 -7.27
C GLY A 537 16.00 -77.97 -6.85
N ARG A 538 15.34 -78.24 -5.71
CA ARG A 538 14.30 -77.35 -5.17
C ARG A 538 14.90 -76.01 -4.74
N PHE A 539 16.02 -76.06 -4.04
CA PHE A 539 16.76 -74.87 -3.63
C PHE A 539 17.31 -74.09 -4.84
N ALA A 540 17.84 -74.78 -5.86
CA ALA A 540 18.31 -74.14 -7.09
C ALA A 540 17.20 -73.38 -7.86
N TRP A 541 15.98 -73.94 -7.92
CA TRP A 541 14.85 -73.28 -8.58
C TRP A 541 14.36 -72.05 -7.79
N ALA A 542 14.24 -72.16 -6.47
CA ALA A 542 13.87 -71.03 -5.62
C ALA A 542 14.92 -69.90 -5.70
N ALA A 543 16.20 -70.23 -5.55
CA ALA A 543 17.30 -69.26 -5.61
C ALA A 543 17.47 -68.65 -7.01
N GLY A 544 17.25 -69.44 -8.08
CA GLY A 544 17.32 -68.95 -9.45
C GLY A 544 16.18 -68.00 -9.82
N VAL A 545 14.96 -68.26 -9.35
CA VAL A 545 13.84 -67.32 -9.55
C VAL A 545 14.01 -66.06 -8.70
N LEU A 546 14.46 -66.19 -7.45
CA LEU A 546 14.80 -65.02 -6.62
C LEU A 546 15.87 -64.14 -7.29
N LEU A 547 16.98 -64.74 -7.75
CA LEU A 547 18.04 -64.04 -8.46
C LEU A 547 17.52 -63.30 -9.69
N LEU A 548 16.74 -63.98 -10.53
CA LEU A 548 16.25 -63.42 -11.80
C LEU A 548 15.24 -62.31 -11.56
N SER A 549 14.26 -62.51 -10.67
CA SER A 549 13.27 -61.47 -10.33
C SER A 549 13.93 -60.27 -9.66
N ALA A 550 14.86 -60.48 -8.73
CA ALA A 550 15.57 -59.40 -8.06
C ALA A 550 16.51 -58.63 -9.01
N ALA A 551 17.19 -59.32 -9.93
CA ALA A 551 18.02 -58.66 -10.95
C ALA A 551 17.18 -57.85 -11.95
N VAL A 552 16.01 -58.37 -12.35
CA VAL A 552 15.07 -57.63 -13.21
C VAL A 552 14.59 -56.37 -12.50
N LEU A 553 14.15 -56.47 -11.24
CA LEU A 553 13.72 -55.30 -10.47
C LEU A 553 14.86 -54.30 -10.24
N ALA A 554 16.07 -54.76 -9.93
CA ALA A 554 17.22 -53.88 -9.76
C ALA A 554 17.54 -53.10 -11.04
N VAL A 555 17.51 -53.75 -12.21
CA VAL A 555 17.75 -53.07 -13.50
C VAL A 555 16.61 -52.12 -13.84
N LEU A 556 15.35 -52.54 -13.68
CA LEU A 556 14.19 -51.70 -13.97
C LEU A 556 14.21 -50.42 -13.13
N PHE A 557 14.37 -50.53 -11.82
CA PHE A 557 14.36 -49.35 -10.94
C PHE A 557 15.64 -48.52 -11.04
N TRP A 558 16.78 -49.13 -11.39
CA TRP A 558 17.98 -48.38 -11.75
C TRP A 558 17.80 -47.55 -13.03
N THR A 559 17.08 -48.08 -14.03
CA THR A 559 16.78 -47.33 -15.26
C THR A 559 15.70 -46.27 -15.06
N VAL A 560 14.71 -46.54 -14.20
CA VAL A 560 13.65 -45.56 -13.86
C VAL A 560 14.26 -44.37 -13.12
N ALA A 561 15.16 -44.60 -12.16
CA ALA A 561 15.96 -43.56 -11.50
C ALA A 561 16.92 -42.79 -12.45
N GLN A 562 16.98 -43.15 -13.73
CA GLN A 562 17.74 -42.42 -14.75
C GLN A 562 16.87 -41.91 -15.90
N SER A 563 15.62 -42.36 -16.03
CA SER A 563 14.73 -42.03 -17.17
C SER A 563 13.57 -41.15 -16.77
N VAL A 564 13.19 -41.13 -15.50
CA VAL A 564 12.15 -40.21 -15.01
C VAL A 564 12.60 -38.76 -15.17
N SER A 565 13.92 -38.47 -15.17
CA SER A 565 14.46 -37.12 -15.31
C SER A 565 14.15 -36.39 -16.63
N ASP A 566 13.91 -37.09 -17.75
CA ASP A 566 14.00 -36.44 -19.08
C ASP A 566 12.70 -36.42 -19.90
N GLY A 567 11.66 -37.19 -19.54
CA GLY A 567 10.49 -37.35 -20.44
C GLY A 567 9.12 -37.31 -19.78
N ALA A 568 8.99 -37.75 -18.52
CA ALA A 568 7.73 -37.62 -17.78
C ALA A 568 7.61 -36.25 -17.10
N LEU A 569 8.74 -35.61 -16.81
CA LEU A 569 8.79 -34.31 -16.14
C LEU A 569 8.48 -33.15 -17.10
N ASP A 570 8.77 -33.28 -18.41
CA ASP A 570 8.39 -32.27 -19.41
C ASP A 570 6.86 -32.19 -19.57
N ASP A 571 6.15 -33.32 -19.61
CA ASP A 571 4.68 -33.36 -19.65
C ASP A 571 4.06 -32.77 -18.37
N ILE A 572 4.66 -33.06 -17.20
CA ILE A 572 4.22 -32.48 -15.91
C ILE A 572 4.50 -30.97 -15.88
N ARG A 573 5.62 -30.50 -16.44
CA ARG A 573 5.94 -29.07 -16.52
C ARG A 573 4.92 -28.31 -17.37
N GLU A 574 4.45 -28.91 -18.47
CA GLU A 574 3.41 -28.32 -19.33
C GLU A 574 2.01 -28.34 -18.67
N GLU A 575 1.73 -29.32 -17.81
CA GLU A 575 0.45 -29.42 -17.06
C GLU A 575 0.44 -28.56 -15.77
N VAL A 576 1.59 -28.42 -15.10
CA VAL A 576 1.76 -27.63 -13.86
C VAL A 576 2.01 -26.15 -14.15
N ALA A 577 2.50 -25.79 -15.35
CA ALA A 577 2.45 -24.43 -15.86
C ALA A 577 0.98 -24.00 -16.07
N LEU A 578 0.28 -23.77 -14.97
CA LEU A 578 -1.10 -23.34 -14.93
C LEU A 578 -1.23 -21.90 -15.44
N ASP A 579 -2.15 -21.76 -16.41
CA ASP A 579 -2.79 -20.56 -16.92
C ASP A 579 -1.88 -19.44 -17.49
N SER A 580 -1.89 -19.30 -18.82
CA SER A 580 -1.22 -18.18 -19.51
C SER A 580 -1.82 -16.81 -19.20
N ASP A 581 -2.97 -16.78 -18.51
CA ASP A 581 -3.64 -15.57 -18.00
C ASP A 581 -3.31 -15.28 -16.52
N SER A 582 -2.34 -16.00 -15.90
CA SER A 582 -1.92 -15.68 -14.53
C SER A 582 -1.26 -14.29 -14.46
N GLN A 583 -1.59 -13.51 -13.41
CA GLN A 583 -0.99 -12.20 -13.17
C GLN A 583 0.52 -12.29 -12.80
N PHE A 584 1.01 -13.49 -12.51
CA PHE A 584 2.38 -13.77 -12.03
C PHE A 584 3.07 -14.88 -12.86
N PRO A 585 3.34 -14.65 -14.15
CA PRO A 585 3.82 -15.69 -15.07
C PRO A 585 5.25 -16.15 -14.76
N ASN A 586 6.15 -15.25 -14.33
CA ASN A 586 7.53 -15.67 -13.99
C ASN A 586 7.54 -16.48 -12.70
N THR A 587 6.69 -16.09 -11.74
CA THR A 587 6.52 -16.80 -10.46
C THR A 587 5.99 -18.21 -10.66
N SER A 588 4.97 -18.37 -11.51
CA SER A 588 4.38 -19.68 -11.79
C SER A 588 5.35 -20.62 -12.51
N GLU A 589 6.13 -20.10 -13.48
CA GLU A 589 7.17 -20.86 -14.17
C GLU A 589 8.28 -21.32 -13.20
N ALA A 590 8.80 -20.41 -12.38
CA ALA A 590 9.83 -20.73 -11.39
C ALA A 590 9.34 -21.79 -10.38
N LEU A 591 8.11 -21.64 -9.88
CA LEU A 591 7.51 -22.59 -8.95
C LEU A 591 7.32 -23.97 -9.58
N ALA A 592 6.81 -24.02 -10.82
CA ALA A 592 6.61 -25.27 -11.56
C ALA A 592 7.94 -26.02 -11.75
N ASP A 593 8.99 -25.30 -12.15
CA ASP A 593 10.34 -25.85 -12.28
C ASP A 593 10.85 -26.46 -10.98
N LYS A 594 10.66 -25.74 -9.86
CA LYS A 594 11.15 -26.24 -8.58
C LYS A 594 10.37 -27.44 -8.07
N LEU A 595 9.05 -27.46 -8.25
CA LEU A 595 8.22 -28.58 -7.87
C LEU A 595 8.62 -29.85 -8.64
N VAL A 596 8.95 -29.72 -9.92
CA VAL A 596 9.48 -30.79 -10.75
C VAL A 596 10.82 -31.31 -10.24
N ASP A 597 11.75 -30.42 -9.86
CA ASP A 597 13.05 -30.79 -9.30
C ASP A 597 12.92 -31.54 -7.95
N VAL A 598 12.07 -31.04 -7.04
CA VAL A 598 11.80 -31.67 -5.74
C VAL A 598 11.16 -33.06 -5.95
N ALA A 599 10.19 -33.16 -6.87
CA ALA A 599 9.56 -34.43 -7.22
C ALA A 599 10.57 -35.43 -7.82
N ALA A 600 11.46 -34.97 -8.70
CA ALA A 600 12.51 -35.79 -9.29
C ALA A 600 13.46 -36.35 -8.20
N SER A 601 13.90 -35.51 -7.27
CA SER A 601 14.74 -35.92 -6.14
C SER A 601 14.07 -36.99 -5.28
N ALA A 602 12.79 -36.79 -4.92
CA ALA A 602 12.03 -37.76 -4.14
C ALA A 602 11.86 -39.11 -4.87
N VAL A 603 11.59 -39.08 -6.18
CA VAL A 603 11.45 -40.30 -6.99
C VAL A 603 12.77 -41.05 -7.11
N ASP A 604 13.88 -40.35 -7.32
CA ASP A 604 15.21 -40.94 -7.43
C ASP A 604 15.61 -41.67 -6.14
N ASP A 605 15.28 -41.10 -4.97
CA ASP A 605 15.54 -41.73 -3.68
C ASP A 605 14.69 -42.99 -3.45
N VAL A 606 13.40 -42.95 -3.78
CA VAL A 606 12.50 -44.11 -3.70
C VAL A 606 12.99 -45.22 -4.63
N ALA A 607 13.26 -44.89 -5.90
CA ALA A 607 13.71 -45.84 -6.91
C ALA A 607 15.10 -46.42 -6.56
N GLY A 608 16.00 -45.58 -6.08
CA GLY A 608 17.33 -45.96 -5.60
C GLY A 608 17.28 -46.95 -4.43
N ASN A 609 16.34 -46.77 -3.49
CA ASN A 609 16.17 -47.68 -2.36
C ASN A 609 15.60 -49.04 -2.81
N ILE A 610 14.62 -49.07 -3.73
CA ILE A 610 14.10 -50.31 -4.34
C ILE A 610 15.23 -51.06 -5.05
N ALA A 611 16.02 -50.36 -5.88
CA ALA A 611 17.12 -50.95 -6.63
C ALA A 611 18.21 -51.54 -5.71
N ARG A 612 18.56 -50.84 -4.63
CA ARG A 612 19.54 -51.29 -3.63
C ARG A 612 19.09 -52.57 -2.92
N ASN A 613 17.84 -52.61 -2.46
CA ASN A 613 17.29 -53.79 -1.79
C ASN A 613 17.13 -54.97 -2.74
N ALA A 614 16.73 -54.71 -4.00
CA ALA A 614 16.71 -55.72 -5.05
C ALA A 614 18.11 -56.28 -5.34
N LEU A 615 19.15 -55.44 -5.38
CA LEU A 615 20.54 -55.87 -5.56
C LEU A 615 21.00 -56.80 -4.42
N ILE A 616 20.69 -56.45 -3.16
CA ILE A 616 21.01 -57.29 -2.00
C ILE A 616 20.35 -58.67 -2.15
N LEU A 617 19.07 -58.72 -2.53
CA LEU A 617 18.35 -59.99 -2.77
C LEU A 617 18.89 -60.77 -3.97
N ALA A 618 19.35 -60.08 -5.03
CA ALA A 618 20.01 -60.71 -6.15
C ALA A 618 21.34 -61.37 -5.72
N ILE A 619 22.13 -60.70 -4.87
CA ILE A 619 23.36 -61.27 -4.30
C ILE A 619 23.03 -62.51 -3.46
N VAL A 620 22.00 -62.45 -2.61
CA VAL A 620 21.52 -63.61 -1.82
C VAL A 620 21.09 -64.77 -2.73
N GLY A 621 20.33 -64.48 -3.79
CA GLY A 621 19.94 -65.45 -4.80
C GLY A 621 21.14 -66.09 -5.51
N ALA A 622 22.14 -65.30 -5.89
CA ALA A 622 23.36 -65.77 -6.54
C ALA A 622 24.16 -66.72 -5.63
N VAL A 623 24.36 -66.33 -4.36
CA VAL A 623 24.98 -67.20 -3.35
C VAL A 623 24.18 -68.49 -3.19
N GLY A 624 22.85 -68.41 -3.14
CA GLY A 624 21.97 -69.58 -3.09
C GLY A 624 22.15 -70.53 -4.27
N VAL A 625 22.23 -70.01 -5.50
CA VAL A 625 22.50 -70.80 -6.71
C VAL A 625 23.89 -71.45 -6.65
N ILE A 626 24.93 -70.70 -6.25
CA ILE A 626 26.30 -71.23 -6.08
C ILE A 626 26.30 -72.38 -5.08
N VAL A 627 25.71 -72.19 -3.90
CA VAL A 627 25.58 -73.24 -2.87
C VAL A 627 24.82 -74.45 -3.42
N ALA A 628 23.75 -74.24 -4.18
CA ALA A 628 23.02 -75.32 -4.85
C ALA A 628 23.86 -76.07 -5.89
N VAL A 629 24.75 -75.39 -6.62
CA VAL A 629 25.63 -75.98 -7.65
C VAL A 629 26.84 -76.70 -7.01
N PHE A 630 27.33 -76.22 -5.88
CA PHE A 630 28.50 -76.79 -5.19
C PHE A 630 28.14 -77.71 -4.01
N TRP A 631 26.84 -77.91 -3.73
CA TRP A 631 26.32 -78.70 -2.60
C TRP A 631 27.01 -80.06 -2.40
N GLY A 632 27.27 -80.79 -3.50
CA GLY A 632 27.94 -82.10 -3.45
C GLY A 632 29.43 -82.04 -3.12
N ARG A 633 30.11 -80.94 -3.46
CA ARG A 633 31.53 -80.71 -3.11
C ARG A 633 31.67 -80.14 -1.70
N ILE A 634 30.75 -79.28 -1.29
CA ILE A 634 30.69 -78.73 0.07
C ILE A 634 30.40 -79.84 1.09
N GLY A 635 29.45 -80.73 0.80
CA GLY A 635 29.17 -81.90 1.64
C GLY A 635 30.36 -82.86 1.78
N ALA A 636 31.11 -83.08 0.70
CA ALA A 636 32.33 -83.88 0.71
C ALA A 636 33.49 -83.21 1.48
N ALA A 637 33.59 -81.86 1.44
CA ALA A 637 34.58 -81.09 2.19
C ALA A 637 34.26 -80.96 3.70
N LEU A 638 32.98 -81.09 4.09
CA LEU A 638 32.51 -81.04 5.49
C LEU A 638 32.41 -82.42 6.17
N GLY A 639 32.85 -83.50 5.51
CA GLY A 639 33.00 -84.81 6.16
C GLY A 639 31.69 -85.55 6.49
N ARG A 640 30.66 -85.44 5.66
CA ARG A 640 29.46 -86.32 5.74
C ARG A 640 29.44 -87.34 4.60
N ASP A 641 30.37 -88.28 4.64
CA ASP A 641 30.13 -89.61 4.09
C ASP A 641 29.73 -90.52 5.28
N GLN A 642 28.54 -91.12 5.20
CA GLN A 642 27.86 -91.98 6.18
C GLN A 642 26.81 -91.29 7.09
N LEU A 643 25.62 -91.08 6.51
CA LEU A 643 24.35 -91.65 6.98
C LEU A 643 23.33 -91.68 5.82
#